data_AF-A0A961FWY3-F1
#
_entry.id   AF-A0A961FWY3-F1
#
_cell.length_a   1.000
_cell.length_b   1.000
_cell.length_c   1.000
_cell.angle_alpha   90.00
_cell.angle_beta   90.00
_cell.angle_gamma   90.00
#
_symmetry.space_group_name_H-M   'P 1'
#
loop_
_entity.id
_entity.type
_entity.pdbx_description
1 polymer ?
#
loop_
_entity_poly.entity_id
_entity_poly.type
_entity_poly.pdbx_seq_one_letter_code
_entity_poly.pdbx_strand_id
1 'polypeptide(L)'
;YAQIGHGGDDNNKTDTDAGQNGAITVDTTWGMVDGVVDLQGGAGLEAYAQIGNGGLGQRGNHGGDIVVTGRDISLDGGAGGLAYAQIGNGGDSASGVLTGGISLTQTSGDLLLGGGDGAGAYAQIGSGAAHGVATVNNGGISVTVPGEIVMTGGSAGAGAYAQIGNGGAASLGSKTGDLTLSADALTMTGGNNGGYAQVGAGGLGGFGNVTSDVSVAIDGPISMTSGGTDAYTLIGNGGGSYGGGNLSGDVTVVNGADILMTGGGENAFSQIGTGGYKGFGDKTGDVFVQTAGDLLMNAGTGDASYVQVGHGGVSAAGTTNGLAGDLVEVLVDGEILLNASDTGDDAYAMIGNGGNGATTLATSGTVVIYAGEDLLLQAGDADRAVAQIGNGGLGASGDRSGDLYVHADNDVVLTRGAGDDSYAKIGNGDQRFTGALGVPGSNGGSGGLGGDIQVTAGENIALTGGMIGNLDPDLAAPLSGPVTPTGGDTFIAASRNDPSATGTGALIGDANSVISSDPAGELRFYLPGRANNQLVDTVINGVVYPGANAEPGDQTLDEFAIHQTVGGFVMASPMEHANLADNGPAFGFDRWFDNWVAEQITSDTASYRTGSWGNYSLYYDTIEVQNVGAPTDPPVWSIPGPGAGSAGSAGSAGTAGTAGAAGSAGLPGTAGAAGSAGVPGGGVVIDPGSTVFTMLFGIFGDTGEVIQGEANSSVGGFLIDDHFNDDEHDQKARKKRRALHFMYRATPSDRPGWSSFQVFEEERETPEGFYEFDMED
;
A
#
# COMPACT_ATOMS: atom_id res chain seq x y z
N TYR A 1 -1.90 -34.91 -18.18
CA TYR A 1 -1.12 -33.75 -17.73
C TYR A 1 0.21 -33.68 -18.49
N ALA A 2 0.81 -32.50 -18.53
CA ALA A 2 2.21 -32.27 -18.91
C ALA A 2 2.92 -31.61 -17.70
N GLN A 3 4.10 -32.10 -17.31
CA GLN A 3 4.79 -31.54 -16.15
C GLN A 3 6.30 -31.56 -16.33
N ILE A 4 6.95 -30.46 -15.96
CA ILE A 4 8.38 -30.38 -15.69
C ILE A 4 8.54 -30.26 -14.17
N GLY A 5 8.96 -31.34 -13.52
CA GLY A 5 9.14 -31.39 -12.07
C GLY A 5 8.89 -32.77 -11.48
N HIS A 6 8.74 -32.84 -10.15
CA HIS A 6 8.45 -34.08 -9.43
C HIS A 6 6.97 -34.16 -9.04
N GLY A 7 6.29 -35.24 -9.41
CA GLY A 7 4.92 -35.51 -8.96
C GLY A 7 4.06 -36.14 -10.04
N GLY A 8 2.85 -35.62 -10.28
CA GLY A 8 1.92 -36.14 -11.28
C GLY A 8 0.46 -36.11 -10.81
N ASP A 9 -0.31 -37.12 -11.19
CA ASP A 9 -1.73 -37.29 -10.84
C ASP A 9 -1.92 -38.34 -9.73
N ASP A 10 -2.70 -38.02 -8.70
CA ASP A 10 -3.26 -38.91 -7.68
C ASP A 10 -2.36 -40.07 -7.22
N ASN A 11 -1.24 -39.74 -6.55
CA ASN A 11 -0.48 -40.76 -5.86
C ASN A 11 -1.17 -41.09 -4.52
N ASN A 12 -2.08 -42.07 -4.54
CA ASN A 12 -2.56 -42.77 -3.34
C ASN A 12 -1.44 -43.64 -2.72
N LYS A 13 -0.26 -43.06 -2.49
CA LYS A 13 0.81 -43.68 -1.72
C LYS A 13 0.46 -43.42 -0.27
N THR A 14 0.20 -44.49 0.47
CA THR A 14 -0.06 -44.49 1.92
C THR A 14 1.14 -44.03 2.76
N ASP A 15 2.17 -43.51 2.12
CA ASP A 15 3.40 -43.03 2.73
C ASP A 15 3.34 -41.49 2.74
N THR A 16 2.87 -40.94 3.85
CA THR A 16 2.64 -39.49 4.05
C THR A 16 3.90 -38.64 3.99
N ASP A 17 5.07 -39.26 3.81
CA ASP A 17 6.38 -38.63 4.05
C ASP A 17 7.26 -38.53 2.79
N ALA A 18 6.85 -39.10 1.65
CA ALA A 18 7.62 -39.00 0.40
C ALA A 18 7.35 -37.67 -0.31
N GLY A 19 7.82 -36.58 0.29
CA GLY A 19 7.72 -35.24 -0.30
C GLY A 19 8.37 -35.15 -1.68
N GLN A 20 7.78 -34.36 -2.58
CA GLN A 20 8.34 -34.08 -3.91
C GLN A 20 9.21 -32.84 -3.85
N ASN A 21 10.51 -33.05 -3.67
CA ASN A 21 11.47 -31.97 -3.48
C ASN A 21 12.53 -31.97 -4.56
N GLY A 22 12.80 -30.81 -5.15
CA GLY A 22 13.85 -30.60 -6.13
C GLY A 22 13.74 -29.20 -6.74
N ALA A 23 14.88 -28.50 -6.83
CA ALA A 23 14.93 -27.26 -7.57
C ALA A 23 14.72 -27.54 -9.07
N ILE A 24 13.96 -26.68 -9.74
CA ILE A 24 13.63 -26.80 -11.15
C ILE A 24 14.08 -25.51 -11.83
N THR A 25 14.90 -25.64 -12.87
CA THR A 25 15.30 -24.51 -13.71
C THR A 25 14.91 -24.81 -15.14
N VAL A 26 14.10 -23.95 -15.73
CA VAL A 26 13.76 -23.94 -17.14
C VAL A 26 14.32 -22.67 -17.74
N ASP A 27 15.27 -22.80 -18.64
CA ASP A 27 15.88 -21.67 -19.34
C ASP A 27 15.81 -21.93 -20.85
N THR A 28 14.97 -21.16 -21.54
CA THR A 28 14.79 -21.28 -22.99
C THR A 28 15.64 -20.28 -23.78
N THR A 29 16.53 -19.54 -23.13
CA THR A 29 17.43 -18.56 -23.78
C THR A 29 18.70 -19.20 -24.35
N TRP A 30 18.96 -20.47 -24.03
CA TRP A 30 20.15 -21.20 -24.47
C TRP A 30 19.89 -21.84 -25.85
N GLY A 31 19.94 -21.06 -26.93
CA GLY A 31 19.71 -21.53 -28.30
C GLY A 31 19.87 -20.43 -29.37
N MET A 32 19.78 -20.78 -30.66
CA MET A 32 19.83 -19.80 -31.76
C MET A 32 18.52 -19.03 -31.99
N VAL A 33 17.45 -19.39 -31.26
CA VAL A 33 16.16 -18.72 -31.23
C VAL A 33 15.68 -18.81 -29.79
N ASP A 34 15.41 -17.68 -29.15
CA ASP A 34 14.87 -17.69 -27.78
C ASP A 34 13.53 -18.43 -27.77
N GLY A 35 13.38 -19.39 -26.86
CA GLY A 35 12.24 -20.29 -26.84
C GLY A 35 11.04 -19.75 -26.06
N VAL A 36 9.84 -20.19 -26.47
CA VAL A 36 8.56 -19.93 -25.82
C VAL A 36 8.33 -20.94 -24.68
N VAL A 37 7.79 -20.48 -23.56
CA VAL A 37 7.19 -21.34 -22.51
C VAL A 37 5.68 -21.18 -22.57
N ASP A 38 5.00 -22.18 -23.12
CA ASP A 38 3.54 -22.19 -23.25
C ASP A 38 2.96 -23.37 -22.45
N LEU A 39 2.19 -23.06 -21.42
CA LEU A 39 1.55 -24.02 -20.52
C LEU A 39 0.03 -24.00 -20.76
N GLN A 40 -0.51 -25.08 -21.31
CA GLN A 40 -1.93 -25.22 -21.60
C GLN A 40 -2.54 -26.37 -20.81
N GLY A 41 -3.47 -26.08 -19.89
CA GLY A 41 -4.18 -27.09 -19.10
C GLY A 41 -5.05 -27.99 -19.96
N GLY A 42 -5.65 -27.44 -21.02
CA GLY A 42 -6.40 -28.18 -22.05
C GLY A 42 -7.91 -28.28 -21.78
N ALA A 43 -8.61 -29.11 -22.57
CA ALA A 43 -10.08 -29.17 -22.57
C ALA A 43 -10.69 -30.29 -21.72
N GLY A 44 -9.86 -31.14 -21.10
CA GLY A 44 -10.32 -32.24 -20.25
C GLY A 44 -10.57 -31.79 -18.80
N LEU A 45 -11.48 -32.45 -18.09
CA LEU A 45 -11.62 -32.29 -16.64
C LEU A 45 -10.27 -32.54 -15.96
N GLU A 46 -9.86 -31.63 -15.06
CA GLU A 46 -8.61 -31.69 -14.28
C GLU A 46 -7.34 -31.84 -15.15
N ALA A 47 -7.43 -31.47 -16.43
CA ALA A 47 -6.28 -31.50 -17.32
C ALA A 47 -5.33 -30.35 -16.96
N TYR A 48 -4.02 -30.64 -16.87
CA TYR A 48 -3.07 -29.62 -16.44
C TYR A 48 -1.73 -29.64 -17.16
N ALA A 49 -1.09 -28.47 -17.15
CA ALA A 49 0.31 -28.24 -17.49
C ALA A 49 1.02 -27.54 -16.32
N GLN A 50 2.19 -28.03 -15.90
CA GLN A 50 2.89 -27.47 -14.74
C GLN A 50 4.41 -27.44 -14.89
N ILE A 51 5.04 -26.37 -14.43
CA ILE A 51 6.46 -26.33 -14.08
C ILE A 51 6.54 -26.21 -12.56
N GLY A 52 6.94 -27.29 -11.88
CA GLY A 52 6.95 -27.34 -10.42
C GLY A 52 6.75 -28.73 -9.85
N ASN A 53 6.87 -28.84 -8.53
CA ASN A 53 6.70 -30.09 -7.80
C ASN A 53 5.27 -30.23 -7.26
N GLY A 54 4.72 -31.44 -7.31
CA GLY A 54 3.33 -31.74 -6.97
C GLY A 54 2.52 -32.14 -8.20
N GLY A 55 1.33 -31.60 -8.32
CA GLY A 55 0.33 -31.91 -9.32
C GLY A 55 -1.02 -32.21 -8.67
N LEU A 56 -1.97 -32.67 -9.49
CA LEU A 56 -3.34 -32.96 -9.04
C LEU A 56 -3.36 -33.98 -7.90
N GLY A 57 -3.99 -33.61 -6.78
CA GLY A 57 -4.24 -34.50 -5.64
C GLY A 57 -2.99 -34.99 -4.90
N GLN A 58 -1.81 -34.42 -5.18
CA GLN A 58 -0.57 -34.88 -4.57
C GLN A 58 -0.50 -34.57 -3.07
N ARG A 59 0.05 -35.52 -2.31
CA ARG A 59 0.19 -35.43 -0.85
C ARG A 59 1.67 -35.39 -0.46
N GLY A 60 1.93 -34.79 0.69
CA GLY A 60 3.25 -34.67 1.30
C GLY A 60 3.90 -33.33 0.98
N ASN A 61 5.08 -33.07 1.53
CA ASN A 61 5.73 -31.77 1.32
C ASN A 61 6.21 -31.64 -0.14
N HIS A 62 6.05 -30.46 -0.74
CA HIS A 62 6.54 -30.16 -2.08
C HIS A 62 7.49 -28.97 -1.98
N GLY A 63 8.69 -29.06 -2.54
CA GLY A 63 9.71 -28.08 -2.23
C GLY A 63 10.81 -27.94 -3.26
N GLY A 64 11.51 -26.80 -3.21
CA GLY A 64 12.61 -26.48 -4.10
C GLY A 64 12.29 -25.27 -4.97
N ASP A 65 13.32 -24.47 -5.22
CA ASP A 65 13.18 -23.23 -5.97
C ASP A 65 12.84 -23.53 -7.43
N ILE A 66 11.94 -22.75 -7.99
CA ILE A 66 11.53 -22.83 -9.38
C ILE A 66 12.00 -21.56 -10.08
N VAL A 67 12.83 -21.73 -11.10
CA VAL A 67 13.35 -20.62 -11.92
C VAL A 67 12.93 -20.86 -13.36
N VAL A 68 12.22 -19.89 -13.94
CA VAL A 68 11.80 -19.92 -15.34
C VAL A 68 12.31 -18.67 -16.04
N THR A 69 13.12 -18.86 -17.07
CA THR A 69 13.59 -17.79 -17.95
C THR A 69 13.20 -18.11 -19.38
N GLY A 70 12.52 -17.18 -20.04
CA GLY A 70 12.11 -17.36 -21.43
C GLY A 70 11.85 -16.07 -22.16
N ARG A 71 11.63 -16.17 -23.48
CA ARG A 71 11.30 -14.98 -24.29
C ARG A 71 9.84 -14.63 -24.19
N ASP A 72 8.97 -15.58 -24.48
CA ASP A 72 7.52 -15.43 -24.36
C ASP A 72 7.03 -16.50 -23.39
N ILE A 73 6.26 -16.11 -22.39
CA ILE A 73 5.69 -17.00 -21.39
C ILE A 73 4.17 -16.82 -21.36
N SER A 74 3.44 -17.92 -21.46
CA SER A 74 1.98 -17.94 -21.42
C SER A 74 1.47 -19.12 -20.62
N LEU A 75 0.46 -18.87 -19.79
CA LEU A 75 -0.27 -19.86 -19.02
C LEU A 75 -1.76 -19.75 -19.34
N ASP A 76 -2.35 -20.83 -19.84
CA ASP A 76 -3.80 -20.95 -20.06
C ASP A 76 -4.34 -22.16 -19.30
N GLY A 77 -5.21 -21.92 -18.33
CA GLY A 77 -5.89 -22.96 -17.55
C GLY A 77 -6.73 -23.91 -18.42
N GLY A 78 -7.22 -23.44 -19.57
CA GLY A 78 -7.95 -24.24 -20.54
C GLY A 78 -9.47 -24.31 -20.28
N ALA A 79 -10.17 -25.08 -21.12
CA ALA A 79 -11.64 -25.13 -21.14
C ALA A 79 -12.25 -26.22 -20.23
N GLY A 80 -11.43 -27.10 -19.66
CA GLY A 80 -11.89 -28.17 -18.77
C GLY A 80 -12.18 -27.67 -17.36
N GLY A 81 -13.17 -28.25 -16.66
CA GLY A 81 -13.37 -27.95 -15.24
C GLY A 81 -12.14 -28.34 -14.42
N LEU A 82 -11.74 -27.49 -13.46
CA LEU A 82 -10.52 -27.65 -12.66
C LEU A 82 -9.23 -27.84 -13.49
N ALA A 83 -9.26 -27.49 -14.78
CA ALA A 83 -8.07 -27.55 -15.62
C ALA A 83 -7.12 -26.41 -15.25
N TYR A 84 -5.80 -26.63 -15.31
CA TYR A 84 -4.88 -25.59 -14.88
C TYR A 84 -3.53 -25.53 -15.60
N ALA A 85 -2.97 -24.34 -15.62
CA ALA A 85 -1.58 -24.06 -15.95
C ALA A 85 -0.89 -23.44 -14.72
N GLN A 86 0.24 -23.99 -14.29
CA GLN A 86 0.93 -23.47 -13.08
C GLN A 86 2.45 -23.44 -13.24
N ILE A 87 3.07 -22.36 -12.77
CA ILE A 87 4.49 -22.29 -12.42
C ILE A 87 4.57 -22.17 -10.90
N GLY A 88 4.92 -23.25 -10.22
CA GLY A 88 4.90 -23.29 -8.76
C GLY A 88 4.75 -24.69 -8.18
N ASN A 89 5.01 -24.80 -6.88
CA ASN A 89 4.83 -26.05 -6.14
C ASN A 89 3.35 -26.21 -5.72
N GLY A 90 2.86 -27.45 -5.72
CA GLY A 90 1.46 -27.78 -5.45
C GLY A 90 0.71 -28.19 -6.71
N GLY A 91 -0.51 -27.72 -6.88
CA GLY A 91 -1.49 -28.15 -7.88
C GLY A 91 -2.86 -28.31 -7.24
N ASP A 92 -3.92 -28.50 -8.03
CA ASP A 92 -5.27 -28.64 -7.48
C ASP A 92 -5.34 -29.81 -6.46
N SER A 93 -6.00 -29.55 -5.33
CA SER A 93 -6.18 -30.49 -4.22
C SER A 93 -4.88 -31.02 -3.59
N ALA A 94 -3.72 -30.40 -3.87
CA ALA A 94 -2.46 -30.77 -3.24
C ALA A 94 -2.46 -30.47 -1.72
N SER A 95 -1.66 -31.22 -0.96
CA SER A 95 -1.59 -31.09 0.50
C SER A 95 -0.19 -31.37 1.04
N GLY A 96 0.14 -30.76 2.18
CA GLY A 96 1.48 -30.81 2.77
C GLY A 96 2.05 -29.40 2.93
N VAL A 97 3.36 -29.29 3.15
CA VAL A 97 4.05 -28.00 3.19
C VAL A 97 4.69 -27.71 1.84
N LEU A 98 4.34 -26.58 1.22
CA LEU A 98 4.91 -26.10 -0.04
C LEU A 98 6.05 -25.11 0.26
N THR A 99 7.26 -25.37 -0.22
CA THR A 99 8.44 -24.52 0.04
C THR A 99 9.22 -24.21 -1.23
N GLY A 100 10.20 -23.31 -1.14
CA GLY A 100 11.03 -22.89 -2.28
C GLY A 100 10.48 -21.63 -2.95
N GLY A 101 11.38 -20.76 -3.37
CA GLY A 101 11.08 -19.51 -4.07
C GLY A 101 10.68 -19.75 -5.52
N ILE A 102 9.98 -18.79 -6.13
CA ILE A 102 9.64 -18.80 -7.54
C ILE A 102 10.21 -17.54 -8.19
N SER A 103 11.02 -17.70 -9.22
CA SER A 103 11.55 -16.60 -10.02
C SER A 103 11.19 -16.81 -11.48
N LEU A 104 10.49 -15.83 -12.05
CA LEU A 104 10.15 -15.79 -13.47
C LEU A 104 10.74 -14.54 -14.10
N THR A 105 11.53 -14.73 -15.14
CA THR A 105 12.12 -13.64 -15.91
C THR A 105 11.77 -13.82 -17.38
N GLN A 106 10.99 -12.90 -17.91
CA GLN A 106 10.75 -12.81 -19.33
C GLN A 106 11.77 -11.84 -19.96
N THR A 107 12.25 -12.16 -21.16
CA THR A 107 13.31 -11.38 -21.83
C THR A 107 12.79 -10.45 -22.92
N SER A 108 11.55 -10.62 -23.40
CA SER A 108 10.85 -9.67 -24.27
C SER A 108 9.33 -9.88 -24.24
N GLY A 109 8.53 -8.98 -24.82
CA GLY A 109 7.10 -9.22 -25.03
C GLY A 109 6.27 -9.34 -23.75
N ASP A 110 5.04 -9.80 -23.90
CA ASP A 110 4.00 -9.78 -22.84
C ASP A 110 3.89 -11.14 -22.14
N LEU A 111 3.52 -11.13 -20.86
CA LEU A 111 3.20 -12.32 -20.08
C LEU A 111 1.68 -12.49 -20.01
N LEU A 112 1.18 -13.62 -20.51
CA LEU A 112 -0.26 -13.91 -20.56
C LEU A 112 -0.65 -14.96 -19.51
N LEU A 113 -1.59 -14.62 -18.63
CA LEU A 113 -2.22 -15.56 -17.68
C LEU A 113 -3.73 -15.58 -17.90
N GLY A 114 -4.23 -16.65 -18.53
CA GLY A 114 -5.65 -16.90 -18.72
C GLY A 114 -6.15 -18.00 -17.80
N GLY A 115 -7.11 -17.70 -16.92
CA GLY A 115 -7.73 -18.70 -16.05
C GLY A 115 -8.47 -19.81 -16.80
N GLY A 116 -8.85 -19.58 -18.06
CA GLY A 116 -9.59 -20.51 -18.89
C GLY A 116 -11.11 -20.44 -18.70
N ASP A 117 -11.86 -21.26 -19.44
CA ASP A 117 -13.33 -21.21 -19.48
C ASP A 117 -14.01 -22.25 -18.57
N GLY A 118 -13.26 -23.21 -18.06
CA GLY A 118 -13.80 -24.26 -17.20
C GLY A 118 -14.11 -23.78 -15.78
N ALA A 119 -15.11 -24.36 -15.11
CA ALA A 119 -15.38 -24.05 -13.71
C ALA A 119 -14.19 -24.42 -12.82
N GLY A 120 -13.70 -23.46 -12.03
CA GLY A 120 -12.50 -23.59 -11.21
C GLY A 120 -11.21 -23.80 -12.00
N ALA A 121 -11.20 -23.54 -13.32
CA ALA A 121 -9.98 -23.57 -14.11
C ALA A 121 -9.06 -22.40 -13.73
N TYR A 122 -7.74 -22.57 -13.82
CA TYR A 122 -6.84 -21.49 -13.44
C TYR A 122 -5.47 -21.44 -14.14
N ALA A 123 -4.91 -20.24 -14.20
CA ALA A 123 -3.51 -19.99 -14.46
C ALA A 123 -2.85 -19.37 -13.23
N GLN A 124 -1.72 -19.90 -12.77
CA GLN A 124 -1.05 -19.38 -11.57
C GLN A 124 0.48 -19.37 -11.68
N ILE A 125 1.10 -18.26 -11.29
CA ILE A 125 2.53 -18.20 -10.93
C ILE A 125 2.59 -18.04 -9.42
N GLY A 126 2.95 -19.12 -8.73
CA GLY A 126 2.88 -19.16 -7.27
C GLY A 126 2.67 -20.57 -6.74
N SER A 127 2.99 -20.77 -5.46
CA SER A 127 2.76 -22.06 -4.81
C SER A 127 1.33 -22.12 -4.28
N GLY A 128 0.62 -23.20 -4.55
CA GLY A 128 -0.81 -23.21 -4.31
C GLY A 128 -1.46 -24.56 -4.49
N ALA A 129 -2.49 -24.81 -3.67
CA ALA A 129 -3.42 -25.89 -3.88
C ALA A 129 -4.83 -25.30 -3.94
N ALA A 130 -5.29 -24.99 -5.15
CA ALA A 130 -6.71 -24.76 -5.38
C ALA A 130 -7.48 -25.92 -4.74
N HIS A 131 -8.48 -25.62 -3.90
CA HIS A 131 -9.26 -26.62 -3.17
C HIS A 131 -8.45 -27.55 -2.23
N GLY A 132 -7.24 -27.16 -1.84
CA GLY A 132 -6.36 -27.95 -0.98
C GLY A 132 -6.16 -27.40 0.44
N VAL A 133 -5.50 -28.18 1.29
CA VAL A 133 -5.17 -27.84 2.68
C VAL A 133 -3.67 -27.60 2.90
N ALA A 134 -2.94 -27.34 1.82
CA ALA A 134 -1.49 -27.14 1.88
C ALA A 134 -1.12 -25.85 2.63
N THR A 135 -0.12 -25.94 3.50
CA THR A 135 0.54 -24.77 4.08
C THR A 135 1.63 -24.32 3.11
N VAL A 136 1.61 -23.06 2.71
CA VAL A 136 2.63 -22.48 1.83
C VAL A 136 3.62 -21.70 2.67
N ASN A 137 4.88 -22.14 2.65
CA ASN A 137 6.02 -21.44 3.23
C ASN A 137 7.03 -21.16 2.12
N ASN A 138 6.66 -20.25 1.22
CA ASN A 138 7.41 -19.94 0.01
C ASN A 138 8.59 -19.01 0.34
N GLY A 139 9.70 -19.18 -0.37
CA GLY A 139 10.87 -18.29 -0.25
C GLY A 139 10.69 -16.90 -0.85
N GLY A 140 9.55 -16.67 -1.53
CA GLY A 140 9.20 -15.44 -2.22
C GLY A 140 8.89 -15.70 -3.70
N ILE A 141 8.13 -14.80 -4.31
CA ILE A 141 7.79 -14.82 -5.73
C ILE A 141 8.35 -13.56 -6.37
N SER A 142 9.18 -13.70 -7.39
CA SER A 142 9.71 -12.59 -8.18
C SER A 142 9.33 -12.78 -9.65
N VAL A 143 8.64 -11.79 -10.21
CA VAL A 143 8.22 -11.76 -11.62
C VAL A 143 8.74 -10.49 -12.27
N THR A 144 9.52 -10.64 -13.34
CA THR A 144 10.02 -9.53 -14.15
C THR A 144 9.66 -9.74 -15.61
N VAL A 145 8.93 -8.78 -16.18
CA VAL A 145 8.46 -8.82 -17.56
C VAL A 145 8.78 -7.47 -18.21
N PRO A 146 9.41 -7.42 -19.39
CA PRO A 146 9.73 -6.14 -20.04
C PRO A 146 8.56 -5.54 -20.82
N GLY A 147 7.49 -6.31 -21.07
CA GLY A 147 6.25 -5.86 -21.69
C GLY A 147 5.09 -5.86 -20.70
N GLU A 148 3.87 -6.03 -21.21
CA GLU A 148 2.66 -6.04 -20.40
C GLU A 148 2.46 -7.39 -19.69
N ILE A 149 1.93 -7.35 -18.47
CA ILE A 149 1.33 -8.52 -17.83
C ILE A 149 -0.19 -8.45 -18.03
N VAL A 150 -0.75 -9.43 -18.72
CA VAL A 150 -2.20 -9.55 -18.91
C VAL A 150 -2.72 -10.73 -18.11
N MET A 151 -3.61 -10.45 -17.16
CA MET A 151 -4.25 -11.43 -16.31
C MET A 151 -5.76 -11.41 -16.56
N THR A 152 -6.31 -12.52 -17.04
CA THR A 152 -7.75 -12.64 -17.30
C THR A 152 -8.32 -13.82 -16.51
N GLY A 153 -9.23 -13.52 -15.59
CA GLY A 153 -10.10 -14.53 -14.98
C GLY A 153 -11.00 -15.20 -16.03
N GLY A 154 -11.55 -16.36 -15.69
CA GLY A 154 -12.41 -17.08 -16.63
C GLY A 154 -13.79 -16.46 -16.78
N SER A 155 -14.25 -16.32 -18.02
CA SER A 155 -15.52 -15.63 -18.33
C SER A 155 -16.75 -16.54 -18.28
N ALA A 156 -16.59 -17.86 -18.40
CA ALA A 156 -17.68 -18.83 -18.48
C ALA A 156 -17.79 -19.75 -17.24
N GLY A 157 -16.67 -20.12 -16.65
CA GLY A 157 -16.59 -21.02 -15.51
C GLY A 157 -16.68 -20.31 -14.17
N ALA A 158 -17.51 -20.82 -13.25
CA ALA A 158 -17.56 -20.32 -11.87
C ALA A 158 -16.18 -20.43 -11.20
N GLY A 159 -15.72 -19.35 -10.56
CA GLY A 159 -14.47 -19.33 -9.80
C GLY A 159 -13.20 -19.57 -10.63
N ALA A 160 -13.23 -19.37 -11.94
CA ALA A 160 -12.04 -19.49 -12.79
C ALA A 160 -11.12 -18.27 -12.67
N TYR A 161 -9.81 -18.46 -12.55
CA TYR A 161 -8.93 -17.36 -12.12
C TYR A 161 -7.52 -17.32 -12.72
N ALA A 162 -6.95 -16.13 -12.75
CA ALA A 162 -5.54 -15.86 -13.01
C ALA A 162 -4.88 -15.29 -11.76
N GLN A 163 -3.72 -15.82 -11.33
CA GLN A 163 -3.06 -15.32 -10.13
C GLN A 163 -1.54 -15.30 -10.24
N ILE A 164 -0.91 -14.23 -9.76
CA ILE A 164 0.51 -14.21 -9.42
C ILE A 164 0.57 -14.07 -7.89
N GLY A 165 0.96 -15.14 -7.20
CA GLY A 165 0.90 -15.20 -5.75
C GLY A 165 0.56 -16.59 -5.21
N ASN A 166 0.74 -16.75 -3.90
CA ASN A 166 0.53 -18.02 -3.23
C ASN A 166 -0.95 -18.27 -2.89
N GLY A 167 -1.42 -19.51 -3.01
CA GLY A 167 -2.79 -19.89 -2.66
C GLY A 167 -3.62 -20.35 -3.87
N GLY A 168 -4.73 -19.69 -4.12
CA GLY A 168 -5.75 -20.07 -5.09
C GLY A 168 -7.12 -20.24 -4.45
N ALA A 169 -8.14 -20.44 -5.30
CA ALA A 169 -9.52 -20.62 -4.86
C ALA A 169 -9.63 -21.76 -3.83
N ALA A 170 -10.33 -21.51 -2.72
CA ALA A 170 -10.59 -22.45 -1.63
C ALA A 170 -9.32 -23.08 -1.00
N SER A 171 -8.15 -22.45 -1.10
CA SER A 171 -6.94 -22.90 -0.41
C SER A 171 -7.03 -22.62 1.09
N LEU A 172 -6.88 -23.63 1.96
CA LEU A 172 -7.18 -23.52 3.40
C LEU A 172 -5.96 -23.35 4.35
N GLY A 173 -4.74 -23.70 3.91
CA GLY A 173 -3.55 -23.62 4.78
C GLY A 173 -2.93 -22.22 4.82
N SER A 174 -2.13 -21.91 5.85
CA SER A 174 -1.47 -20.60 5.92
C SER A 174 -0.52 -20.37 4.74
N LYS A 175 -0.35 -19.12 4.32
CA LYS A 175 0.54 -18.72 3.22
C LYS A 175 1.55 -17.68 3.68
N THR A 176 2.81 -17.90 3.36
CA THR A 176 3.89 -16.92 3.56
C THR A 176 4.79 -16.83 2.33
N GLY A 177 5.57 -15.75 2.27
CA GLY A 177 6.57 -15.48 1.23
C GLY A 177 6.13 -14.31 0.38
N ASP A 178 6.97 -13.29 0.34
CA ASP A 178 6.68 -11.98 -0.27
C ASP A 178 6.62 -12.08 -1.79
N LEU A 179 5.96 -11.09 -2.40
CA LEU A 179 5.81 -10.98 -3.85
C LEU A 179 6.43 -9.67 -4.34
N THR A 180 7.26 -9.77 -5.37
CA THR A 180 7.73 -8.63 -6.15
C THR A 180 7.39 -8.83 -7.61
N LEU A 181 6.76 -7.83 -8.23
CA LEU A 181 6.37 -7.84 -9.63
C LEU A 181 6.82 -6.54 -10.30
N SER A 182 7.44 -6.66 -11.48
CA SER A 182 7.78 -5.51 -12.32
C SER A 182 7.43 -5.76 -13.78
N ALA A 183 6.79 -4.77 -14.41
CA ALA A 183 6.37 -4.81 -15.82
C ALA A 183 6.27 -3.42 -16.47
N ASP A 184 6.15 -3.37 -17.80
CA ASP A 184 5.84 -2.14 -18.53
C ASP A 184 4.37 -1.74 -18.34
N ALA A 185 3.45 -2.70 -18.25
CA ALA A 185 2.04 -2.44 -17.96
C ALA A 185 1.41 -3.62 -17.23
N LEU A 186 0.29 -3.38 -16.56
CA LEU A 186 -0.49 -4.44 -15.90
C LEU A 186 -1.99 -4.29 -16.20
N THR A 187 -2.53 -5.25 -16.93
CA THR A 187 -3.98 -5.38 -17.14
C THR A 187 -4.51 -6.58 -16.38
N MET A 188 -5.48 -6.33 -15.51
CA MET A 188 -6.20 -7.33 -14.74
C MET A 188 -7.68 -7.26 -15.09
N THR A 189 -8.23 -8.39 -15.54
CA THR A 189 -9.66 -8.53 -15.84
C THR A 189 -10.24 -9.67 -15.02
N GLY A 190 -11.21 -9.36 -14.16
CA GLY A 190 -12.00 -10.36 -13.44
C GLY A 190 -12.88 -11.18 -14.38
N GLY A 191 -13.36 -12.32 -13.90
CA GLY A 191 -14.23 -13.22 -14.65
C GLY A 191 -15.72 -12.96 -14.41
N ASN A 192 -16.51 -14.03 -14.39
CA ASN A 192 -17.91 -14.00 -13.92
C ASN A 192 -18.08 -15.01 -12.79
N ASN A 193 -19.11 -14.82 -11.94
CA ASN A 193 -19.50 -15.78 -10.90
C ASN A 193 -18.32 -16.21 -10.01
N GLY A 194 -17.65 -15.22 -9.41
CA GLY A 194 -16.47 -15.42 -8.58
C GLY A 194 -15.15 -15.57 -9.33
N GLY A 195 -15.13 -15.48 -10.66
CA GLY A 195 -13.87 -15.50 -11.43
C GLY A 195 -13.03 -14.24 -11.19
N TYR A 196 -11.71 -14.37 -11.08
CA TYR A 196 -10.86 -13.28 -10.61
C TYR A 196 -9.48 -13.21 -11.26
N ALA A 197 -8.86 -12.03 -11.16
CA ALA A 197 -7.42 -11.83 -11.39
C ALA A 197 -6.78 -11.24 -10.12
N GLN A 198 -5.65 -11.77 -9.66
CA GLN A 198 -5.02 -11.31 -8.42
C GLN A 198 -3.49 -11.30 -8.49
N VAL A 199 -2.88 -10.21 -8.03
CA VAL A 199 -1.46 -10.14 -7.66
C VAL A 199 -1.38 -10.12 -6.14
N GLY A 200 -0.89 -11.18 -5.53
CA GLY A 200 -0.85 -11.36 -4.07
C GLY A 200 -1.39 -12.71 -3.62
N ALA A 201 -1.29 -12.98 -2.31
CA ALA A 201 -1.63 -14.29 -1.76
C ALA A 201 -3.08 -14.39 -1.29
N GLY A 202 -3.66 -15.59 -1.38
CA GLY A 202 -5.06 -15.86 -1.03
C GLY A 202 -5.86 -16.39 -2.22
N GLY A 203 -7.10 -15.95 -2.35
CA GLY A 203 -8.03 -16.37 -3.40
C GLY A 203 -9.47 -16.48 -2.90
N LEU A 204 -10.40 -16.75 -3.83
CA LEU A 204 -11.83 -16.87 -3.56
C LEU A 204 -12.11 -17.96 -2.50
N GLY A 205 -12.77 -17.62 -1.39
CA GLY A 205 -13.15 -18.59 -0.34
C GLY A 205 -11.99 -19.30 0.35
N GLY A 206 -10.77 -18.76 0.26
CA GLY A 206 -9.59 -19.30 0.94
C GLY A 206 -9.62 -19.10 2.46
N PHE A 207 -9.04 -20.04 3.20
CA PHE A 207 -8.82 -19.91 4.65
C PHE A 207 -7.34 -19.94 5.00
N GLY A 208 -7.03 -19.60 6.25
CA GLY A 208 -5.68 -19.62 6.81
C GLY A 208 -5.04 -18.24 6.80
N ASN A 209 -4.03 -18.07 7.66
CA ASN A 209 -3.35 -16.78 7.78
C ASN A 209 -2.48 -16.51 6.55
N VAL A 210 -2.40 -15.26 6.12
CA VAL A 210 -1.50 -14.80 5.06
C VAL A 210 -0.52 -13.80 5.66
N THR A 211 0.77 -14.03 5.46
CA THR A 211 1.84 -13.09 5.82
C THR A 211 2.74 -12.91 4.61
N SER A 212 2.54 -11.84 3.85
CA SER A 212 3.24 -11.59 2.58
C SER A 212 3.22 -10.10 2.29
N ASP A 213 4.38 -9.52 2.07
CA ASP A 213 4.45 -8.20 1.45
C ASP A 213 4.19 -8.35 -0.06
N VAL A 214 3.58 -7.34 -0.67
CA VAL A 214 3.25 -7.28 -2.10
C VAL A 214 3.79 -5.98 -2.65
N SER A 215 4.84 -6.06 -3.47
CA SER A 215 5.47 -4.92 -4.13
C SER A 215 5.29 -5.02 -5.64
N VAL A 216 4.66 -4.00 -6.22
CA VAL A 216 4.34 -3.90 -7.66
C VAL A 216 4.95 -2.61 -8.21
N ALA A 217 5.78 -2.72 -9.24
CA ALA A 217 6.39 -1.60 -9.94
C ALA A 217 6.05 -1.67 -11.43
N ILE A 218 5.26 -0.72 -11.93
CA ILE A 218 4.79 -0.70 -13.32
C ILE A 218 5.21 0.62 -13.97
N ASP A 219 5.86 0.57 -15.14
CA ASP A 219 6.35 1.79 -15.80
C ASP A 219 5.23 2.54 -16.55
N GLY A 220 4.26 1.82 -17.11
CA GLY A 220 3.11 2.30 -17.86
C GLY A 220 1.82 2.21 -17.02
N PRO A 221 0.64 1.94 -17.63
CA PRO A 221 -0.62 1.97 -16.89
C PRO A 221 -0.91 0.67 -16.12
N ILE A 222 -1.65 0.83 -15.02
CA ILE A 222 -2.35 -0.28 -14.34
C ILE A 222 -3.85 -0.15 -14.63
N SER A 223 -4.44 -1.18 -15.24
CA SER A 223 -5.88 -1.27 -15.47
C SER A 223 -6.46 -2.49 -14.75
N MET A 224 -7.35 -2.25 -13.79
CA MET A 224 -8.02 -3.28 -13.01
C MET A 224 -9.54 -3.21 -13.22
N THR A 225 -10.10 -4.15 -13.98
CA THR A 225 -11.53 -4.21 -14.27
C THR A 225 -12.13 -5.50 -13.73
N SER A 226 -13.01 -5.42 -12.74
CA SER A 226 -13.76 -6.61 -12.31
C SER A 226 -14.90 -6.91 -13.28
N GLY A 227 -15.25 -8.19 -13.40
CA GLY A 227 -16.24 -8.66 -14.38
C GLY A 227 -17.66 -8.70 -13.80
N GLY A 228 -18.36 -9.83 -13.96
CA GLY A 228 -19.75 -9.97 -13.49
C GLY A 228 -19.89 -10.25 -11.99
N THR A 229 -20.96 -10.92 -11.60
CA THR A 229 -21.29 -11.20 -10.19
C THR A 229 -20.14 -11.85 -9.42
N ASP A 230 -19.85 -11.34 -8.22
CA ASP A 230 -18.79 -11.77 -7.29
C ASP A 230 -17.35 -11.77 -7.88
N ALA A 231 -17.15 -11.26 -9.10
CA ALA A 231 -15.84 -11.22 -9.74
C ALA A 231 -14.95 -10.15 -9.12
N TYR A 232 -13.62 -10.33 -9.17
CA TYR A 232 -12.74 -9.31 -8.64
C TYR A 232 -11.37 -9.20 -9.31
N THR A 233 -10.78 -8.03 -9.13
CA THR A 233 -9.36 -7.74 -9.40
C THR A 233 -8.72 -7.23 -8.13
N LEU A 234 -7.56 -7.78 -7.74
CA LEU A 234 -6.93 -7.44 -6.46
C LEU A 234 -5.41 -7.36 -6.59
N ILE A 235 -4.81 -6.24 -6.18
CA ILE A 235 -3.39 -6.13 -5.86
C ILE A 235 -3.28 -6.12 -4.33
N GLY A 236 -2.78 -7.22 -3.78
CA GLY A 236 -2.63 -7.46 -2.36
C GLY A 236 -3.23 -8.79 -1.91
N ASN A 237 -3.37 -8.96 -0.60
CA ASN A 237 -3.67 -10.25 0.00
C ASN A 237 -5.17 -10.45 0.29
N GLY A 238 -5.62 -11.70 0.30
CA GLY A 238 -7.02 -12.05 0.56
C GLY A 238 -7.77 -12.49 -0.69
N GLY A 239 -8.98 -11.99 -0.89
CA GLY A 239 -9.90 -12.39 -1.95
C GLY A 239 -11.36 -12.30 -1.52
N GLY A 240 -12.28 -12.60 -2.45
CA GLY A 240 -13.72 -12.52 -2.21
C GLY A 240 -14.35 -13.77 -1.56
N SER A 241 -15.59 -13.58 -1.07
CA SER A 241 -16.56 -14.60 -0.67
C SER A 241 -16.14 -15.54 0.47
N TYR A 242 -16.39 -15.10 1.70
CA TYR A 242 -16.32 -15.90 2.94
C TYR A 242 -14.94 -16.47 3.28
N GLY A 243 -13.87 -15.94 2.67
CA GLY A 243 -12.51 -16.27 3.06
C GLY A 243 -12.20 -15.80 4.48
N GLY A 244 -11.33 -16.51 5.18
CA GLY A 244 -11.06 -16.24 6.60
C GLY A 244 -9.65 -16.52 7.06
N GLY A 245 -9.11 -15.66 7.91
CA GLY A 245 -7.76 -15.78 8.45
C GLY A 245 -7.16 -14.40 8.64
N ASN A 246 -6.12 -14.29 9.46
CA ASN A 246 -5.45 -13.00 9.62
C ASN A 246 -4.54 -12.75 8.42
N LEU A 247 -4.64 -11.56 7.84
CA LEU A 247 -3.90 -11.12 6.67
C LEU A 247 -2.97 -9.99 7.09
N SER A 248 -1.66 -10.18 6.90
CA SER A 248 -0.64 -9.22 7.28
C SER A 248 0.40 -9.05 6.17
N GLY A 249 0.96 -7.86 6.08
CA GLY A 249 2.02 -7.53 5.14
C GLY A 249 1.66 -6.30 4.32
N ASP A 250 2.68 -5.58 3.89
CA ASP A 250 2.52 -4.29 3.25
C ASP A 250 2.16 -4.47 1.77
N VAL A 251 1.39 -3.53 1.24
CA VAL A 251 1.05 -3.45 -0.19
C VAL A 251 1.62 -2.15 -0.73
N THR A 252 2.61 -2.26 -1.62
CA THR A 252 3.28 -1.14 -2.27
C THR A 252 3.04 -1.21 -3.76
N VAL A 253 2.45 -0.17 -4.33
CA VAL A 253 2.26 0.01 -5.78
C VAL A 253 2.94 1.30 -6.21
N VAL A 254 3.89 1.19 -7.14
CA VAL A 254 4.53 2.34 -7.79
C VAL A 254 4.24 2.23 -9.29
N ASN A 255 3.65 3.27 -9.85
CA ASN A 255 3.15 3.28 -11.21
C ASN A 255 3.65 4.53 -11.97
N GLY A 256 4.14 4.35 -13.19
CA GLY A 256 4.69 5.43 -14.02
C GLY A 256 3.68 6.12 -14.93
N ALA A 257 2.42 5.69 -14.94
CA ALA A 257 1.33 6.35 -15.69
C ALA A 257 0.03 6.40 -14.86
N ASP A 258 -1.13 6.12 -15.45
CA ASP A 258 -2.43 6.12 -14.77
C ASP A 258 -2.73 4.79 -14.07
N ILE A 259 -3.48 4.86 -12.97
CA ILE A 259 -4.15 3.71 -12.36
C ILE A 259 -5.66 3.86 -12.60
N LEU A 260 -6.24 2.90 -13.34
CA LEU A 260 -7.68 2.78 -13.52
C LEU A 260 -8.21 1.57 -12.77
N MET A 261 -9.13 1.80 -11.84
CA MET A 261 -9.87 0.77 -11.12
C MET A 261 -11.34 0.86 -11.47
N THR A 262 -11.93 -0.24 -11.93
CA THR A 262 -13.35 -0.32 -12.27
C THR A 262 -13.98 -1.54 -11.59
N GLY A 263 -15.01 -1.27 -10.79
CA GLY A 263 -15.89 -2.31 -10.24
C GLY A 263 -16.76 -2.95 -11.33
N GLY A 264 -17.52 -3.97 -10.98
CA GLY A 264 -18.16 -4.84 -11.96
C GLY A 264 -19.66 -4.97 -11.78
N GLY A 265 -20.14 -6.22 -11.88
CA GLY A 265 -21.50 -6.60 -11.53
C GLY A 265 -21.77 -6.65 -10.03
N GLU A 266 -22.84 -7.32 -9.63
CA GLU A 266 -23.24 -7.45 -8.21
C GLU A 266 -22.11 -8.04 -7.34
N ASN A 267 -21.82 -7.41 -6.21
CA ASN A 267 -20.72 -7.75 -5.28
C ASN A 267 -19.31 -7.76 -5.89
N ALA A 268 -19.14 -7.32 -7.14
CA ALA A 268 -17.87 -7.36 -7.83
C ALA A 268 -16.98 -6.19 -7.42
N PHE A 269 -15.67 -6.39 -7.35
CA PHE A 269 -14.79 -5.36 -6.83
C PHE A 269 -13.40 -5.28 -7.45
N SER A 270 -12.83 -4.09 -7.43
CA SER A 270 -11.41 -3.86 -7.73
C SER A 270 -10.73 -3.24 -6.51
N GLN A 271 -9.59 -3.76 -6.07
CA GLN A 271 -8.97 -3.29 -4.83
C GLN A 271 -7.44 -3.30 -4.88
N ILE A 272 -6.82 -2.27 -4.32
CA ILE A 272 -5.40 -2.25 -3.94
C ILE A 272 -5.36 -2.24 -2.41
N GLY A 273 -4.80 -3.29 -1.81
CA GLY A 273 -4.80 -3.50 -0.37
C GLY A 273 -5.15 -4.93 0.00
N THR A 274 -5.66 -5.15 1.21
CA THR A 274 -5.89 -6.50 1.75
C THR A 274 -7.35 -6.69 2.13
N GLY A 275 -7.95 -7.82 1.72
CA GLY A 275 -9.34 -8.15 2.05
C GLY A 275 -10.16 -8.55 0.82
N GLY A 276 -11.40 -8.07 0.78
CA GLY A 276 -12.40 -8.38 -0.23
C GLY A 276 -13.83 -8.47 0.35
N TYR A 277 -14.80 -8.67 -0.54
CA TYR A 277 -16.20 -8.93 -0.20
C TYR A 277 -16.31 -10.09 0.80
N LYS A 278 -16.87 -9.82 1.99
CA LYS A 278 -17.01 -10.79 3.09
C LYS A 278 -15.71 -11.48 3.49
N GLY A 279 -14.58 -10.76 3.44
CA GLY A 279 -13.30 -11.23 3.97
C GLY A 279 -13.25 -11.14 5.51
N PHE A 280 -13.12 -12.29 6.17
CA PHE A 280 -13.06 -12.39 7.64
C PHE A 280 -11.61 -12.45 8.16
N GLY A 281 -11.43 -12.03 9.41
CA GLY A 281 -10.13 -12.04 10.09
C GLY A 281 -9.46 -10.68 10.09
N ASP A 282 -8.42 -10.54 10.90
CA ASP A 282 -7.72 -9.26 11.06
C ASP A 282 -6.91 -8.93 9.80
N LYS A 283 -6.80 -7.65 9.46
CA LYS A 283 -6.05 -7.14 8.30
C LYS A 283 -5.08 -6.08 8.82
N THR A 284 -3.80 -6.18 8.50
CA THR A 284 -2.75 -5.25 9.00
C THR A 284 -1.64 -5.07 7.96
N GLY A 285 -0.89 -3.98 8.08
CA GLY A 285 0.17 -3.59 7.15
C GLY A 285 -0.13 -2.23 6.54
N ASP A 286 0.86 -1.65 5.89
CA ASP A 286 0.72 -0.38 5.20
C ASP A 286 0.23 -0.59 3.76
N VAL A 287 -0.53 0.38 3.24
CA VAL A 287 -0.86 0.48 1.82
C VAL A 287 -0.26 1.77 1.29
N PHE A 288 0.71 1.63 0.40
CA PHE A 288 1.35 2.74 -0.30
C PHE A 288 1.04 2.65 -1.80
N VAL A 289 0.44 3.69 -2.35
CA VAL A 289 0.19 3.83 -3.79
C VAL A 289 0.81 5.12 -4.28
N GLN A 290 1.71 5.01 -5.25
CA GLN A 290 2.27 6.15 -5.97
C GLN A 290 1.98 6.00 -7.46
N THR A 291 1.50 7.06 -8.10
CA THR A 291 1.27 7.07 -9.55
C THR A 291 1.63 8.41 -10.17
N ALA A 292 2.36 8.39 -11.30
CA ALA A 292 2.80 9.60 -12.01
C ALA A 292 1.73 10.23 -12.92
N GLY A 293 0.65 9.50 -13.18
CA GLY A 293 -0.56 10.00 -13.85
C GLY A 293 -1.72 10.14 -12.88
N ASP A 294 -2.92 9.79 -13.34
CA ASP A 294 -4.15 9.90 -12.57
C ASP A 294 -4.46 8.61 -11.78
N LEU A 295 -5.23 8.75 -10.69
CA LEU A 295 -5.90 7.63 -10.02
C LEU A 295 -7.41 7.74 -10.21
N LEU A 296 -7.97 6.89 -11.08
CA LEU A 296 -9.39 6.84 -11.38
C LEU A 296 -10.03 5.60 -10.75
N MET A 297 -10.96 5.83 -9.83
CA MET A 297 -11.68 4.80 -9.10
C MET A 297 -13.17 4.86 -9.42
N ASN A 298 -13.62 4.01 -10.34
CA ASN A 298 -15.02 3.90 -10.75
C ASN A 298 -15.69 2.68 -10.11
N ALA A 299 -16.65 2.87 -9.22
CA ALA A 299 -17.48 1.77 -8.74
C ALA A 299 -18.25 1.13 -9.91
N GLY A 300 -18.62 -0.14 -9.73
CA GLY A 300 -19.34 -0.88 -10.76
C GLY A 300 -20.79 -0.46 -10.90
N THR A 301 -21.47 -1.00 -11.90
CA THR A 301 -22.91 -0.76 -12.12
C THR A 301 -23.81 -1.71 -11.32
N GLY A 302 -23.24 -2.77 -10.72
CA GLY A 302 -23.98 -3.75 -9.92
C GLY A 302 -24.11 -3.36 -8.45
N ASP A 303 -25.11 -3.93 -7.78
CA ASP A 303 -25.34 -3.68 -6.35
C ASP A 303 -24.14 -4.14 -5.51
N ALA A 304 -23.79 -3.36 -4.49
CA ALA A 304 -22.63 -3.56 -3.62
C ALA A 304 -21.30 -3.76 -4.36
N SER A 305 -21.21 -3.35 -5.63
CA SER A 305 -19.96 -3.32 -6.38
C SER A 305 -19.09 -2.18 -5.89
N TYR A 306 -17.77 -2.35 -5.87
CA TYR A 306 -16.92 -1.32 -5.28
C TYR A 306 -15.51 -1.25 -5.85
N VAL A 307 -14.88 -0.12 -5.58
CA VAL A 307 -13.45 0.10 -5.77
C VAL A 307 -12.84 0.65 -4.49
N GLN A 308 -11.67 0.15 -4.10
CA GLN A 308 -11.04 0.55 -2.84
C GLN A 308 -9.51 0.58 -2.91
N VAL A 309 -8.90 1.62 -2.35
CA VAL A 309 -7.50 1.61 -1.93
C VAL A 309 -7.46 1.59 -0.41
N GLY A 310 -6.88 0.53 0.17
CA GLY A 310 -6.91 0.26 1.61
C GLY A 310 -7.42 -1.14 1.93
N HIS A 311 -7.53 -1.45 3.22
CA HIS A 311 -7.94 -2.77 3.68
C HIS A 311 -9.45 -2.89 3.90
N GLY A 312 -10.02 -4.08 3.72
CA GLY A 312 -11.42 -4.34 4.05
C GLY A 312 -12.26 -4.79 2.86
N GLY A 313 -13.42 -4.19 2.66
CA GLY A 313 -14.42 -4.56 1.65
C GLY A 313 -15.85 -4.58 2.22
N VAL A 314 -16.83 -4.78 1.35
CA VAL A 314 -18.25 -4.91 1.76
C VAL A 314 -18.42 -6.07 2.74
N SER A 315 -19.09 -5.80 3.86
CA SER A 315 -19.41 -6.81 4.89
C SER A 315 -18.17 -7.60 5.37
N ALA A 316 -16.98 -7.02 5.24
CA ALA A 316 -15.77 -7.60 5.83
C ALA A 316 -15.90 -7.58 7.37
N ALA A 317 -15.30 -8.57 8.02
CA ALA A 317 -15.27 -8.63 9.49
C ALA A 317 -13.87 -8.99 10.01
N GLY A 318 -13.70 -8.90 11.32
CA GLY A 318 -12.39 -8.87 11.98
C GLY A 318 -11.93 -7.43 12.22
N THR A 319 -10.77 -7.24 12.80
CA THR A 319 -10.19 -5.90 12.99
C THR A 319 -9.49 -5.49 11.69
N THR A 320 -9.89 -4.38 11.09
CA THR A 320 -9.18 -3.82 9.94
C THR A 320 -8.23 -2.76 10.47
N ASN A 321 -6.94 -3.00 10.34
CA ASN A 321 -5.81 -2.24 10.86
C ASN A 321 -5.78 -2.20 12.38
N GLY A 322 -5.64 -3.39 12.96
CA GLY A 322 -5.64 -3.62 14.40
C GLY A 322 -4.37 -3.20 15.15
N LEU A 323 -3.41 -2.55 14.47
CA LEU A 323 -2.24 -1.96 15.10
C LEU A 323 -2.29 -0.44 14.96
N ALA A 324 -2.02 0.27 16.05
CA ALA A 324 -1.77 1.70 16.00
C ALA A 324 -0.49 1.93 15.20
N GLY A 325 -0.59 2.48 14.00
CA GLY A 325 0.55 2.78 13.13
C GLY A 325 0.29 2.53 11.65
N ASP A 326 -0.60 1.59 11.31
CA ASP A 326 -0.87 1.22 9.92
C ASP A 326 -1.40 2.44 9.12
N LEU A 327 -0.82 2.64 7.93
CA LEU A 327 -0.99 3.81 7.07
C LEU A 327 -1.61 3.42 5.72
N VAL A 328 -2.56 4.22 5.23
CA VAL A 328 -2.94 4.24 3.82
C VAL A 328 -2.42 5.56 3.24
N GLU A 329 -1.43 5.48 2.37
CA GLU A 329 -0.81 6.63 1.72
C GLU A 329 -1.00 6.53 0.20
N VAL A 330 -1.53 7.60 -0.39
CA VAL A 330 -1.80 7.70 -1.83
C VAL A 330 -1.20 9.00 -2.35
N LEU A 331 -0.20 8.87 -3.21
CA LEU A 331 0.53 9.97 -3.85
C LEU A 331 0.29 9.93 -5.36
N VAL A 332 -0.35 10.94 -5.89
CA VAL A 332 -0.77 11.01 -7.29
C VAL A 332 -0.28 12.32 -7.88
N ASP A 333 0.51 12.27 -8.95
CA ASP A 333 1.00 13.49 -9.62
C ASP A 333 -0.11 14.18 -10.44
N GLY A 334 -1.15 13.43 -10.85
CA GLY A 334 -2.34 13.93 -11.54
C GLY A 334 -3.59 14.06 -10.65
N GLU A 335 -4.76 13.80 -11.24
CA GLU A 335 -6.07 13.85 -10.58
C GLU A 335 -6.35 12.58 -9.76
N ILE A 336 -7.03 12.74 -8.63
CA ILE A 336 -7.69 11.64 -7.92
C ILE A 336 -9.20 11.77 -8.10
N LEU A 337 -9.81 10.78 -8.74
CA LEU A 337 -11.27 10.69 -8.91
C LEU A 337 -11.84 9.44 -8.23
N LEU A 338 -12.70 9.65 -7.24
CA LEU A 338 -13.55 8.61 -6.64
C LEU A 338 -14.96 8.79 -7.16
N ASN A 339 -15.36 7.94 -8.10
CA ASN A 339 -16.69 7.93 -8.67
C ASN A 339 -17.44 6.68 -8.24
N ALA A 340 -18.48 6.84 -7.43
CA ALA A 340 -19.39 5.77 -7.07
C ALA A 340 -20.42 5.53 -8.19
N SER A 341 -21.46 4.72 -7.93
CA SER A 341 -22.34 4.24 -9.00
C SER A 341 -23.57 5.10 -9.21
N ASP A 342 -23.93 5.32 -10.48
CA ASP A 342 -25.22 5.90 -10.86
C ASP A 342 -26.35 4.88 -10.90
N THR A 343 -26.05 3.57 -10.85
CA THR A 343 -27.07 2.52 -11.00
C THR A 343 -27.02 1.39 -9.97
N GLY A 344 -25.86 1.12 -9.38
CA GLY A 344 -25.68 0.04 -8.41
C GLY A 344 -25.94 0.53 -6.99
N ASP A 345 -26.93 -0.05 -6.34
CA ASP A 345 -27.22 0.30 -4.94
C ASP A 345 -26.08 -0.15 -4.02
N ASP A 346 -25.82 0.55 -2.92
CA ASP A 346 -24.73 0.25 -1.96
C ASP A 346 -23.30 0.27 -2.56
N ALA A 347 -23.14 0.68 -3.82
CA ALA A 347 -21.87 0.72 -4.50
C ALA A 347 -20.98 1.85 -3.97
N TYR A 348 -19.66 1.66 -3.94
CA TYR A 348 -18.78 2.70 -3.42
C TYR A 348 -17.41 2.79 -4.09
N ALA A 349 -16.84 3.99 -4.02
CA ALA A 349 -15.44 4.28 -4.29
C ALA A 349 -14.79 4.86 -3.02
N MET A 350 -13.70 4.24 -2.54
CA MET A 350 -13.13 4.62 -1.25
C MET A 350 -11.60 4.57 -1.22
N ILE A 351 -10.98 5.58 -0.60
CA ILE A 351 -9.60 5.48 -0.10
C ILE A 351 -9.64 5.47 1.43
N GLY A 352 -9.15 4.40 2.03
CA GLY A 352 -9.21 4.16 3.47
C GLY A 352 -9.65 2.73 3.78
N ASN A 353 -9.71 2.42 5.07
CA ASN A 353 -9.94 1.07 5.55
C ASN A 353 -11.42 0.80 5.87
N GLY A 354 -11.83 -0.46 5.85
CA GLY A 354 -13.21 -0.86 6.10
C GLY A 354 -13.99 -1.05 4.79
N GLY A 355 -15.22 -0.59 4.76
CA GLY A 355 -16.16 -0.71 3.64
C GLY A 355 -17.61 -0.75 4.12
N ASN A 356 -18.55 -0.72 3.18
CA ASN A 356 -19.99 -0.76 3.49
C ASN A 356 -20.38 -2.02 4.27
N GLY A 357 -21.07 -1.84 5.40
CA GLY A 357 -21.55 -2.92 6.26
C GLY A 357 -20.45 -3.71 6.97
N ALA A 358 -19.21 -3.20 7.02
CA ALA A 358 -18.12 -3.88 7.71
C ALA A 358 -18.44 -4.03 9.21
N THR A 359 -18.39 -5.26 9.73
CA THR A 359 -18.66 -5.57 11.14
C THR A 359 -17.34 -5.81 11.85
N THR A 360 -16.64 -4.73 12.17
CA THR A 360 -15.30 -4.78 12.77
C THR A 360 -15.37 -4.50 14.27
N LEU A 361 -14.37 -4.96 15.03
CA LEU A 361 -14.17 -4.49 16.40
C LEU A 361 -13.61 -3.07 16.40
N ALA A 362 -12.71 -2.77 15.46
CA ALA A 362 -12.22 -1.45 15.13
C ALA A 362 -11.76 -1.39 13.66
N THR A 363 -11.92 -0.22 13.06
CA THR A 363 -11.32 0.20 11.78
C THR A 363 -10.48 1.43 12.06
N SER A 364 -9.15 1.29 12.04
CA SER A 364 -8.22 2.37 12.36
C SER A 364 -7.16 2.58 11.28
N GLY A 365 -6.33 3.61 11.42
CA GLY A 365 -5.19 3.85 10.53
C GLY A 365 -5.19 5.25 9.95
N THR A 366 -4.01 5.84 9.81
CA THR A 366 -3.89 7.17 9.22
C THR A 366 -4.15 7.07 7.72
N VAL A 367 -4.84 8.04 7.14
CA VAL A 367 -5.03 8.16 5.69
C VAL A 367 -4.37 9.44 5.22
N VAL A 368 -3.41 9.32 4.30
CA VAL A 368 -2.67 10.44 3.71
C VAL A 368 -2.91 10.46 2.20
N ILE A 369 -3.38 11.58 1.68
CA ILE A 369 -3.72 11.78 0.27
C ILE A 369 -3.00 13.00 -0.25
N TYR A 370 -2.31 12.84 -1.38
CA TYR A 370 -1.77 13.92 -2.19
C TYR A 370 -2.24 13.76 -3.65
N ALA A 371 -2.98 14.74 -4.15
CA ALA A 371 -3.32 14.89 -5.56
C ALA A 371 -2.55 16.08 -6.14
N GLY A 372 -1.77 15.85 -7.20
CA GLY A 372 -1.01 16.88 -7.92
C GLY A 372 -1.88 17.75 -8.84
N GLU A 373 -3.14 17.35 -9.05
CA GLU A 373 -4.17 18.21 -9.63
C GLU A 373 -5.40 18.29 -8.69
N ASP A 374 -6.58 17.90 -9.17
CA ASP A 374 -7.83 17.94 -8.43
C ASP A 374 -8.05 16.66 -7.61
N LEU A 375 -8.81 16.79 -6.52
CA LEU A 375 -9.39 15.69 -5.78
C LEU A 375 -10.91 15.74 -5.85
N LEU A 376 -11.49 14.75 -6.54
CA LEU A 376 -12.93 14.69 -6.85
C LEU A 376 -13.58 13.47 -6.19
N LEU A 377 -14.59 13.70 -5.34
CA LEU A 377 -15.44 12.66 -4.75
C LEU A 377 -16.88 12.80 -5.26
N GLN A 378 -17.37 11.82 -6.00
CA GLN A 378 -18.68 11.81 -6.65
C GLN A 378 -19.46 10.57 -6.22
N ALA A 379 -20.52 10.76 -5.44
CA ALA A 379 -21.25 9.65 -4.83
C ALA A 379 -22.20 8.90 -5.79
N GLY A 380 -22.45 9.41 -7.00
CA GLY A 380 -23.35 8.80 -8.00
C GLY A 380 -24.83 8.83 -7.62
N ASP A 381 -25.72 8.62 -8.59
CA ASP A 381 -27.18 8.75 -8.41
C ASP A 381 -27.91 7.52 -7.81
N ALA A 382 -27.24 6.38 -7.59
CA ALA A 382 -27.87 5.20 -6.99
C ALA A 382 -28.11 5.32 -5.48
N ASP A 383 -29.05 4.54 -4.95
CA ASP A 383 -29.32 4.55 -3.51
C ASP A 383 -28.11 4.02 -2.75
N ARG A 384 -27.72 4.73 -1.68
CA ARG A 384 -26.61 4.35 -0.81
C ARG A 384 -25.27 4.27 -1.53
N ALA A 385 -25.13 4.97 -2.65
CA ALA A 385 -23.87 5.09 -3.36
C ALA A 385 -22.92 6.06 -2.63
N VAL A 386 -21.65 5.67 -2.45
CA VAL A 386 -20.72 6.35 -1.54
C VAL A 386 -19.37 6.64 -2.21
N ALA A 387 -18.94 7.90 -2.16
CA ALA A 387 -17.54 8.29 -2.40
C ALA A 387 -16.91 8.76 -1.08
N GLN A 388 -15.83 8.12 -0.63
CA GLN A 388 -15.28 8.43 0.69
C GLN A 388 -13.75 8.39 0.75
N ILE A 389 -13.17 9.38 1.42
CA ILE A 389 -11.82 9.28 1.99
C ILE A 389 -11.96 9.18 3.51
N GLY A 390 -11.44 8.09 4.07
CA GLY A 390 -11.47 7.81 5.50
C GLY A 390 -11.81 6.36 5.81
N ASN A 391 -11.77 6.03 7.10
CA ASN A 391 -11.99 4.68 7.60
C ASN A 391 -13.47 4.43 7.90
N GLY A 392 -14.02 3.31 7.43
CA GLY A 392 -15.38 2.88 7.67
C GLY A 392 -16.17 2.76 6.38
N GLY A 393 -17.32 3.40 6.30
CA GLY A 393 -18.28 3.25 5.21
C GLY A 393 -19.70 3.16 5.73
N LEU A 394 -20.68 3.12 4.81
CA LEU A 394 -22.10 3.08 5.16
C LEU A 394 -22.41 1.84 6.01
N GLY A 395 -23.01 2.04 7.19
CA GLY A 395 -23.40 0.93 8.06
C GLY A 395 -22.24 0.16 8.71
N ALA A 396 -21.01 0.64 8.60
CA ALA A 396 -19.86 0.06 9.28
C ALA A 396 -20.02 0.17 10.80
N SER A 397 -19.72 -0.90 11.53
CA SER A 397 -19.78 -0.94 13.00
C SER A 397 -18.42 -1.19 13.62
N GLY A 398 -18.30 -0.82 14.90
CA GLY A 398 -17.04 -0.78 15.64
C GLY A 398 -16.51 0.65 15.78
N ASP A 399 -15.37 0.78 16.46
CA ASP A 399 -14.67 2.05 16.57
C ASP A 399 -14.02 2.38 15.22
N ARG A 400 -14.34 3.53 14.63
CA ARG A 400 -13.72 4.03 13.39
C ARG A 400 -12.90 5.25 13.74
N SER A 401 -11.59 5.14 13.61
CA SER A 401 -10.65 6.20 14.00
C SER A 401 -9.45 6.28 13.05
N GLY A 402 -8.57 7.26 13.26
CA GLY A 402 -7.40 7.48 12.43
C GLY A 402 -7.40 8.90 11.87
N ASP A 403 -6.23 9.49 11.77
CA ASP A 403 -6.10 10.86 11.26
C ASP A 403 -6.18 10.86 9.74
N LEU A 404 -6.75 11.93 9.18
CA LEU A 404 -6.87 12.14 7.75
C LEU A 404 -6.10 13.39 7.37
N TYR A 405 -5.15 13.25 6.46
CA TYR A 405 -4.40 14.35 5.87
C TYR A 405 -4.65 14.35 4.36
N VAL A 406 -5.44 15.32 3.90
CA VAL A 406 -5.88 15.40 2.50
C VAL A 406 -5.36 16.68 1.86
N HIS A 407 -4.70 16.52 0.73
CA HIS A 407 -4.07 17.58 -0.02
C HIS A 407 -4.38 17.47 -1.51
N ALA A 408 -4.84 18.57 -2.10
CA ALA A 408 -4.89 18.76 -3.55
C ALA A 408 -4.09 20.00 -3.94
N ASP A 409 -3.37 19.94 -5.06
CA ASP A 409 -2.65 21.08 -5.65
C ASP A 409 -3.58 22.06 -6.35
N ASN A 410 -4.76 21.61 -6.78
CA ASN A 410 -5.83 22.46 -7.32
C ASN A 410 -7.05 22.43 -6.39
N ASP A 411 -8.17 21.83 -6.82
CA ASP A 411 -9.44 21.85 -6.10
C ASP A 411 -9.69 20.56 -5.30
N VAL A 412 -10.44 20.68 -4.20
CA VAL A 412 -11.11 19.55 -3.54
C VAL A 412 -12.61 19.69 -3.75
N VAL A 413 -13.25 18.72 -4.41
CA VAL A 413 -14.68 18.77 -4.74
C VAL A 413 -15.40 17.53 -4.23
N LEU A 414 -16.42 17.74 -3.40
CA LEU A 414 -17.29 16.67 -2.91
C LEU A 414 -18.72 16.91 -3.41
N THR A 415 -19.22 15.97 -4.21
CA THR A 415 -20.57 16.02 -4.78
C THR A 415 -21.38 14.81 -4.34
N ARG A 416 -22.44 15.06 -3.57
CA ARG A 416 -23.40 14.00 -3.22
C ARG A 416 -24.22 13.58 -4.43
N GLY A 417 -24.75 12.37 -4.34
CA GLY A 417 -25.67 11.78 -5.30
C GLY A 417 -27.11 12.26 -5.13
N ALA A 418 -27.96 11.92 -6.11
CA ALA A 418 -29.41 12.06 -5.99
C ALA A 418 -30.09 10.91 -5.23
N GLY A 419 -29.42 9.76 -5.08
CA GLY A 419 -29.97 8.55 -4.46
C GLY A 419 -30.16 8.69 -2.93
N ASP A 420 -31.08 7.89 -2.38
CA ASP A 420 -31.37 7.89 -0.94
C ASP A 420 -30.11 7.45 -0.16
N ASP A 421 -29.77 8.15 0.92
CA ASP A 421 -28.59 7.89 1.76
C ASP A 421 -27.22 7.90 1.02
N SER A 422 -27.14 8.46 -0.20
CA SER A 422 -25.88 8.65 -0.94
C SER A 422 -25.03 9.81 -0.37
N TYR A 423 -23.71 9.67 -0.33
CA TYR A 423 -22.82 10.73 0.16
C TYR A 423 -21.41 10.75 -0.43
N ALA A 424 -20.86 11.96 -0.51
CA ALA A 424 -19.45 12.23 -0.74
C ALA A 424 -18.82 12.80 0.53
N LYS A 425 -17.78 12.16 1.09
CA LYS A 425 -17.26 12.49 2.43
C LYS A 425 -15.74 12.40 2.52
N ILE A 426 -15.13 13.37 3.22
CA ILE A 426 -13.82 13.23 3.85
C ILE A 426 -14.04 13.13 5.36
N GLY A 427 -13.74 11.97 5.93
CA GLY A 427 -13.95 11.68 7.36
C GLY A 427 -14.19 10.20 7.63
N ASN A 428 -14.02 9.80 8.89
CA ASN A 428 -14.28 8.43 9.33
C ASN A 428 -15.77 8.15 9.51
N GLY A 429 -16.17 6.92 9.22
CA GLY A 429 -17.50 6.37 9.45
C GLY A 429 -18.54 6.74 8.41
N ASP A 430 -19.79 6.39 8.71
CA ASP A 430 -20.96 6.65 7.89
C ASP A 430 -21.42 8.11 8.03
N GLN A 431 -21.92 8.70 6.95
CA GLN A 431 -22.87 9.81 7.03
C GLN A 431 -24.28 9.23 7.11
N ARG A 432 -25.18 9.85 7.88
CA ARG A 432 -26.58 9.40 7.89
C ARG A 432 -27.50 10.54 7.54
N PHE A 433 -28.36 10.29 6.57
CA PHE A 433 -29.44 11.20 6.26
C PHE A 433 -30.69 10.76 7.01
N THR A 434 -31.49 11.74 7.42
CA THR A 434 -32.88 11.45 7.76
C THR A 434 -33.59 11.19 6.43
N GLY A 435 -33.64 9.92 6.01
CA GLY A 435 -34.17 9.52 4.71
C GLY A 435 -35.52 10.16 4.37
N ALA A 436 -35.76 10.37 3.08
CA ALA A 436 -36.90 11.07 2.48
C ALA A 436 -38.31 10.47 2.77
N LEU A 437 -38.45 9.60 3.79
CA LEU A 437 -39.72 9.05 4.28
C LEU A 437 -39.90 9.11 5.81
N GLY A 438 -39.06 9.84 6.56
CA GLY A 438 -39.27 10.06 8.00
C GLY A 438 -39.17 8.79 8.85
N VAL A 439 -38.53 7.74 8.33
CA VAL A 439 -38.09 6.57 9.07
C VAL A 439 -36.58 6.68 9.19
N PRO A 440 -35.98 6.69 10.40
CA PRO A 440 -34.54 6.59 10.57
C PRO A 440 -34.02 5.38 9.78
N GLY A 441 -33.08 5.59 8.87
CA GLY A 441 -32.51 4.52 8.04
C GLY A 441 -32.04 3.36 8.91
N SER A 442 -32.46 2.14 8.57
CA SER A 442 -32.14 0.91 9.30
C SER A 442 -30.67 0.49 9.19
N ASN A 443 -29.87 1.23 8.44
CA ASN A 443 -28.51 0.87 8.03
C ASN A 443 -27.43 1.68 8.74
N GLY A 444 -27.74 2.38 9.83
CA GLY A 444 -26.75 3.16 10.58
C GLY A 444 -25.71 2.28 11.30
N GLY A 445 -24.44 2.59 11.10
CA GLY A 445 -23.31 1.99 11.81
C GLY A 445 -23.34 2.29 13.31
N SER A 446 -22.49 1.67 14.13
CA SER A 446 -22.42 1.93 15.57
C SER A 446 -20.98 1.88 16.09
N GLY A 447 -20.69 2.51 17.24
CA GLY A 447 -19.36 2.55 17.85
C GLY A 447 -18.71 3.94 17.84
N GLY A 448 -17.43 4.00 18.24
CA GLY A 448 -16.62 5.22 18.31
C GLY A 448 -16.35 5.87 16.95
N LEU A 449 -16.26 7.21 16.90
CA LEU A 449 -15.82 7.99 15.75
C LEU A 449 -14.78 9.02 16.19
N GLY A 450 -13.57 8.97 15.65
CA GLY A 450 -12.57 10.00 15.96
C GLY A 450 -11.41 10.08 14.99
N GLY A 451 -10.40 10.86 15.35
CA GLY A 451 -9.23 11.16 14.51
C GLY A 451 -9.27 12.58 13.98
N ASP A 452 -8.08 13.18 13.86
CA ASP A 452 -7.94 14.54 13.35
C ASP A 452 -8.13 14.57 11.84
N ILE A 453 -8.75 15.62 11.31
CA ILE A 453 -8.97 15.80 9.88
C ILE A 453 -8.30 17.10 9.44
N GLN A 454 -7.46 17.01 8.42
CA GLN A 454 -6.86 18.15 7.74
C GLN A 454 -7.16 18.06 6.25
N VAL A 455 -7.76 19.10 5.70
CA VAL A 455 -8.06 19.21 4.26
C VAL A 455 -7.49 20.51 3.73
N THR A 456 -6.65 20.41 2.71
CA THR A 456 -6.06 21.57 2.05
C THR A 456 -6.24 21.50 0.54
N ALA A 457 -6.55 22.64 -0.07
CA ALA A 457 -6.62 22.81 -1.52
C ALA A 457 -5.74 23.99 -1.95
N GLY A 458 -5.05 23.84 -3.08
CA GLY A 458 -4.31 24.93 -3.70
C GLY A 458 -5.21 26.08 -4.12
N GLU A 459 -6.39 25.75 -4.66
CA GLU A 459 -7.42 26.69 -5.05
C GLU A 459 -8.67 26.56 -4.15
N ASN A 460 -9.70 25.84 -4.57
CA ASN A 460 -11.01 25.83 -3.94
C ASN A 460 -11.29 24.54 -3.19
N ILE A 461 -12.15 24.64 -2.17
CA ILE A 461 -12.84 23.50 -1.59
C ILE A 461 -14.33 23.70 -1.84
N ALA A 462 -14.96 22.81 -2.60
CA ALA A 462 -16.35 22.92 -2.99
C ALA A 462 -17.17 21.71 -2.53
N LEU A 463 -18.22 21.99 -1.76
CA LEU A 463 -19.17 20.99 -1.28
C LEU A 463 -20.54 21.21 -1.94
N THR A 464 -21.00 20.21 -2.69
CA THR A 464 -22.38 20.14 -3.19
C THR A 464 -23.08 19.01 -2.46
N GLY A 465 -23.64 19.32 -1.30
CA GLY A 465 -24.18 18.34 -0.36
C GLY A 465 -23.18 17.35 0.23
N GLY A 466 -21.88 17.60 0.03
CA GLY A 466 -20.79 16.79 0.56
C GLY A 466 -20.45 17.11 2.03
N MET A 467 -19.64 16.26 2.64
CA MET A 467 -19.26 16.37 4.05
C MET A 467 -17.75 16.36 4.28
N ILE A 468 -17.27 17.27 5.15
CA ILE A 468 -15.94 17.17 5.77
C ILE A 468 -16.13 17.07 7.28
N GLY A 469 -15.67 15.97 7.88
CA GLY A 469 -15.81 15.74 9.32
C GLY A 469 -16.18 14.29 9.64
N ASN A 470 -15.96 13.85 10.88
CA ASN A 470 -16.30 12.49 11.31
C ASN A 470 -17.80 12.32 11.57
N LEU A 471 -18.42 13.29 12.27
CA LEU A 471 -19.79 13.17 12.79
C LEU A 471 -20.77 14.03 12.00
N ASP A 472 -21.86 13.45 11.51
CA ASP A 472 -23.03 14.25 11.10
C ASP A 472 -23.83 14.66 12.35
N PRO A 473 -23.94 15.95 12.68
CA PRO A 473 -24.60 16.41 13.91
C PRO A 473 -26.14 16.42 13.84
N ASP A 474 -26.76 16.31 12.67
CA ASP A 474 -28.24 16.23 12.51
C ASP A 474 -28.78 14.81 12.77
N LEU A 475 -27.92 13.95 13.29
CA LEU A 475 -28.11 12.52 13.50
C LEU A 475 -29.04 12.19 14.68
N ALA A 476 -30.26 11.73 14.36
CA ALA A 476 -31.12 11.06 15.34
C ALA A 476 -30.55 9.69 15.76
N ALA A 477 -30.66 9.34 17.04
CA ALA A 477 -30.11 8.11 17.60
C ALA A 477 -30.61 6.84 16.85
N PRO A 478 -29.72 5.92 16.45
CA PRO A 478 -30.07 4.76 15.62
C PRO A 478 -30.72 3.62 16.44
N LEU A 479 -31.34 2.66 15.75
CA LEU A 479 -31.85 1.41 16.33
C LEU A 479 -30.73 0.40 16.69
N SER A 480 -29.54 0.55 16.11
CA SER A 480 -28.35 -0.34 16.24
C SER A 480 -27.38 0.04 17.38
N GLY A 481 -27.69 1.07 18.17
CA GLY A 481 -26.85 1.58 19.28
C GLY A 481 -26.10 2.87 18.93
N PRO A 482 -25.80 3.75 19.91
CA PRO A 482 -25.31 5.10 19.63
C PRO A 482 -23.94 5.09 18.93
N VAL A 483 -23.76 6.01 18.00
CA VAL A 483 -22.43 6.46 17.57
C VAL A 483 -21.91 7.43 18.64
N THR A 484 -20.68 7.22 19.08
CA THR A 484 -20.05 8.04 20.12
C THR A 484 -18.83 8.74 19.53
N PRO A 485 -18.86 10.07 19.40
CA PRO A 485 -17.65 10.83 19.09
C PRO A 485 -16.58 10.55 20.16
N THR A 486 -15.36 10.27 19.74
CA THR A 486 -14.22 9.89 20.61
C THR A 486 -13.10 10.92 20.60
N GLY A 487 -13.32 12.10 20.01
CA GLY A 487 -12.32 13.15 19.85
C GLY A 487 -11.83 13.31 18.42
N GLY A 488 -11.20 14.45 18.14
CA GLY A 488 -10.61 14.79 16.85
C GLY A 488 -10.87 16.23 16.47
N ASP A 489 -9.85 16.92 16.00
CA ASP A 489 -9.96 18.27 15.45
C ASP A 489 -10.22 18.23 13.93
N THR A 490 -10.72 19.31 13.36
CA THR A 490 -10.93 19.44 11.91
C THR A 490 -10.43 20.80 11.44
N PHE A 491 -9.44 20.78 10.55
CA PHE A 491 -8.79 21.97 9.99
C PHE A 491 -8.92 21.97 8.47
N ILE A 492 -9.37 23.10 7.93
CA ILE A 492 -9.68 23.23 6.50
C ILE A 492 -9.00 24.50 5.97
N ALA A 493 -8.22 24.37 4.89
CA ALA A 493 -7.56 25.49 4.23
C ALA A 493 -7.82 25.50 2.72
N ALA A 494 -8.26 26.63 2.20
CA ALA A 494 -8.37 26.88 0.76
C ALA A 494 -7.42 28.02 0.35
N SER A 495 -7.11 28.12 -0.94
CA SER A 495 -6.19 29.11 -1.51
C SER A 495 -4.73 28.93 -1.04
N ARG A 496 -4.24 27.69 -0.85
CA ARG A 496 -2.85 27.46 -0.44
C ARG A 496 -1.83 27.99 -1.47
N ASN A 497 -2.18 28.01 -2.75
CA ASN A 497 -1.32 28.51 -3.83
C ASN A 497 -1.20 30.06 -3.82
N ASP A 498 -2.18 30.76 -3.23
CA ASP A 498 -2.15 32.21 -2.98
C ASP A 498 -2.83 32.53 -1.64
N PRO A 499 -2.11 32.38 -0.51
CA PRO A 499 -2.69 32.55 0.83
C PRO A 499 -2.83 34.03 1.25
N SER A 500 -2.48 34.96 0.36
CA SER A 500 -2.55 36.39 0.64
C SER A 500 -4.00 36.88 0.76
N ALA A 501 -4.24 38.05 1.34
CA ALA A 501 -5.57 38.68 1.36
C ALA A 501 -6.21 38.89 -0.04
N THR A 502 -5.43 38.73 -1.11
CA THR A 502 -5.90 38.82 -2.51
C THR A 502 -6.14 37.47 -3.17
N GLY A 503 -5.89 36.36 -2.46
CA GLY A 503 -6.09 35.00 -2.94
C GLY A 503 -7.52 34.75 -3.42
N THR A 504 -7.64 34.00 -4.52
CA THR A 504 -8.94 33.71 -5.16
C THR A 504 -9.58 32.41 -4.70
N GLY A 505 -8.84 31.52 -4.05
CA GLY A 505 -9.36 30.23 -3.60
C GLY A 505 -10.49 30.41 -2.60
N ALA A 506 -11.59 29.68 -2.78
CA ALA A 506 -12.80 29.81 -2.00
C ALA A 506 -13.19 28.50 -1.31
N LEU A 507 -13.88 28.63 -0.18
CA LEU A 507 -14.57 27.53 0.48
C LEU A 507 -16.07 27.69 0.23
N ILE A 508 -16.63 26.77 -0.54
CA ILE A 508 -17.96 26.85 -1.13
C ILE A 508 -18.80 25.70 -0.57
N GLY A 509 -20.02 26.00 -0.13
CA GLY A 509 -20.96 25.00 0.34
C GLY A 509 -22.40 25.39 0.05
N ASP A 510 -23.30 24.42 0.13
CA ASP A 510 -24.74 24.61 -0.03
C ASP A 510 -25.52 24.22 1.24
N ALA A 511 -26.86 24.34 1.17
CA ALA A 511 -27.76 24.00 2.29
C ALA A 511 -27.76 22.51 2.69
N ASN A 512 -27.13 21.65 1.90
CA ASN A 512 -27.04 20.22 2.16
C ASN A 512 -25.64 19.80 2.62
N SER A 513 -24.68 20.72 2.58
CA SER A 513 -23.29 20.46 2.90
C SER A 513 -23.10 20.47 4.41
N VAL A 514 -22.19 19.63 4.89
CA VAL A 514 -21.90 19.49 6.33
C VAL A 514 -20.40 19.65 6.57
N ILE A 515 -20.05 20.51 7.52
CA ILE A 515 -18.69 20.57 8.06
C ILE A 515 -18.76 20.40 9.58
N SER A 516 -17.98 19.47 10.11
CA SER A 516 -18.02 19.18 11.54
C SER A 516 -16.68 18.78 12.12
N SER A 517 -16.57 18.98 13.42
CA SER A 517 -15.52 18.44 14.29
C SER A 517 -16.18 17.69 15.46
N ASP A 518 -15.37 17.03 16.28
CA ASP A 518 -15.86 16.42 17.52
C ASP A 518 -16.49 17.49 18.44
N PRO A 519 -17.56 17.19 19.22
CA PRO A 519 -18.14 18.16 20.16
C PRO A 519 -17.17 18.74 21.20
N ALA A 520 -16.09 18.01 21.52
CA ALA A 520 -14.99 18.47 22.35
C ALA A 520 -13.74 18.92 21.55
N GLY A 521 -13.74 18.70 20.24
CA GLY A 521 -12.67 19.07 19.32
C GLY A 521 -12.82 20.48 18.76
N GLU A 522 -11.82 20.87 17.98
CA GLU A 522 -11.74 22.16 17.32
C GLU A 522 -12.12 22.09 15.85
N LEU A 523 -12.80 23.14 15.38
CA LEU A 523 -13.06 23.35 13.97
C LEU A 523 -12.45 24.68 13.54
N ARG A 524 -11.43 24.63 12.67
CA ARG A 524 -10.77 25.82 12.09
C ARG A 524 -10.88 25.87 10.58
N PHE A 525 -11.02 27.10 10.11
CA PHE A 525 -10.99 27.43 8.69
C PHE A 525 -9.91 28.47 8.42
N TYR A 526 -9.16 28.29 7.34
CA TYR A 526 -8.12 29.18 6.87
C TYR A 526 -8.47 29.66 5.47
N LEU A 527 -8.67 30.97 5.31
CA LEU A 527 -9.10 31.60 4.06
C LEU A 527 -8.35 32.91 3.80
N PRO A 528 -8.11 33.28 2.53
CA PRO A 528 -7.45 34.54 2.19
C PRO A 528 -8.28 35.76 2.61
N GLY A 529 -9.60 35.73 2.45
CA GLY A 529 -10.50 36.82 2.85
C GLY A 529 -11.95 36.38 3.11
N ARG A 530 -12.81 37.28 3.60
CA ARG A 530 -14.21 36.92 3.91
C ARG A 530 -15.02 36.62 2.66
N ALA A 531 -14.70 37.27 1.53
CA ALA A 531 -15.35 37.04 0.24
C ALA A 531 -15.14 35.59 -0.27
N ASN A 532 -14.09 34.93 0.20
CA ASN A 532 -13.77 33.54 -0.12
C ASN A 532 -14.54 32.55 0.76
N ASN A 533 -15.16 33.01 1.85
CA ASN A 533 -16.08 32.21 2.63
C ASN A 533 -17.47 32.24 1.98
N GLN A 534 -17.79 31.19 1.22
CA GLN A 534 -19.06 31.01 0.53
C GLN A 534 -19.87 29.83 1.11
N LEU A 535 -19.73 29.58 2.43
CA LEU A 535 -20.44 28.51 3.16
C LEU A 535 -21.88 28.87 3.56
N VAL A 536 -22.52 29.84 2.91
CA VAL A 536 -23.88 30.24 3.28
C VAL A 536 -24.83 29.03 3.21
N ASP A 537 -25.68 28.89 4.22
CA ASP A 537 -26.61 27.77 4.44
C ASP A 537 -25.97 26.40 4.75
N THR A 538 -24.64 26.25 4.67
CA THR A 538 -23.93 25.03 5.09
C THR A 538 -24.13 24.74 6.58
N VAL A 539 -24.28 23.48 6.95
CA VAL A 539 -24.38 23.05 8.35
C VAL A 539 -22.98 22.91 8.95
N ILE A 540 -22.65 23.79 9.91
CA ILE A 540 -21.38 23.78 10.63
C ILE A 540 -21.62 23.36 12.07
N ASN A 541 -21.07 22.22 12.50
CA ASN A 541 -21.27 21.66 13.86
C ASN A 541 -22.76 21.62 14.28
N GLY A 542 -23.66 21.30 13.34
CA GLY A 542 -25.10 21.15 13.58
C GLY A 542 -25.87 22.46 13.55
N VAL A 543 -25.24 23.55 13.12
CA VAL A 543 -25.86 24.87 13.01
C VAL A 543 -25.71 25.39 11.59
N VAL A 544 -26.83 25.76 10.97
CA VAL A 544 -26.85 26.40 9.65
C VAL A 544 -26.08 27.73 9.71
N TYR A 545 -25.06 27.86 8.87
CA TYR A 545 -24.23 29.06 8.79
C TYR A 545 -24.97 30.17 8.02
N PRO A 546 -25.18 31.35 8.60
CA PRO A 546 -25.97 32.43 7.96
C PRO A 546 -25.23 33.14 6.83
N GLY A 547 -23.99 32.74 6.52
CA GLY A 547 -23.08 33.45 5.62
C GLY A 547 -22.15 34.42 6.36
N ALA A 548 -21.09 34.85 5.65
CA ALA A 548 -20.13 35.79 6.18
C ALA A 548 -20.77 37.19 6.37
N ASN A 549 -20.44 37.86 7.47
CA ASN A 549 -20.78 39.27 7.64
C ASN A 549 -20.08 40.11 6.58
N ALA A 550 -20.74 41.19 6.12
CA ALA A 550 -20.13 42.13 5.19
C ALA A 550 -18.82 42.71 5.76
N GLU A 551 -17.85 42.93 4.88
CA GLU A 551 -16.58 43.59 5.23
C GLU A 551 -16.86 44.94 5.94
N PRO A 552 -16.29 45.20 7.13
CA PRO A 552 -16.37 46.52 7.73
C PRO A 552 -15.74 47.55 6.78
N GLY A 553 -16.44 48.65 6.53
CA GLY A 553 -16.05 49.64 5.50
C GLY A 553 -14.76 50.44 5.78
N ASP A 554 -14.10 50.21 6.91
CA ASP A 554 -12.81 50.79 7.27
C ASP A 554 -11.91 49.67 7.81
N GLN A 555 -11.21 48.97 6.94
CA GLN A 555 -10.13 48.07 7.36
C GLN A 555 -8.97 48.93 7.86
N THR A 556 -8.92 49.14 9.17
CA THR A 556 -7.74 49.74 9.81
C THR A 556 -6.62 48.71 9.82
N LEU A 557 -5.37 49.18 9.73
CA LEU A 557 -4.14 48.35 9.76
C LEU A 557 -3.96 47.51 11.06
N ASP A 558 -4.99 47.43 11.91
CA ASP A 558 -5.02 46.75 13.19
C ASP A 558 -5.94 45.50 13.13
N GLU A 559 -6.55 45.22 11.96
CA GLU A 559 -7.37 44.03 11.68
C GLU A 559 -6.53 42.85 11.15
N PHE A 560 -5.21 42.96 11.24
CA PHE A 560 -4.26 41.94 10.79
C PHE A 560 -3.97 40.90 11.87
N ALA A 561 -3.86 39.65 11.44
CA ALA A 561 -3.31 38.56 12.22
C ALA A 561 -1.94 38.90 12.84
N ILE A 562 -1.73 38.38 14.05
CA ILE A 562 -0.46 38.14 14.77
C ILE A 562 0.74 39.03 14.40
N HIS A 563 1.05 40.00 15.27
CA HIS A 563 2.36 40.67 15.28
C HIS A 563 2.89 40.71 16.73
N GLN A 564 3.95 39.96 17.02
CA GLN A 564 4.70 40.10 18.28
C GLN A 564 5.87 41.07 18.05
N THR A 565 5.91 42.20 18.76
CA THR A 565 7.15 42.95 19.00
C THR A 565 7.36 43.18 20.50
N VAL A 566 8.61 42.98 20.91
CA VAL A 566 9.11 43.02 22.28
C VAL A 566 8.96 44.42 22.90
N GLY A 567 8.41 44.49 24.13
CA GLY A 567 8.73 45.54 25.10
C GLY A 567 7.62 46.51 25.54
N GLY A 568 6.70 46.02 26.39
CA GLY A 568 5.97 46.71 27.46
C GLY A 568 5.43 48.16 27.30
N PHE A 569 4.09 48.31 27.25
CA PHE A 569 3.32 49.35 27.96
C PHE A 569 1.81 49.00 28.00
N VAL A 570 1.07 49.55 28.96
CA VAL A 570 -0.38 49.33 29.20
C VAL A 570 -1.22 50.44 28.53
N MET A 571 -2.34 50.11 27.86
CA MET A 571 -3.69 50.71 28.00
C MET A 571 -4.75 50.16 26.98
N ALA A 572 -5.89 49.73 27.54
CA ALA A 572 -7.31 49.84 27.10
C ALA A 572 -7.77 49.55 25.64
N SER A 573 -8.28 48.31 25.43
CA SER A 573 -9.40 47.82 24.57
C SER A 573 -9.55 48.25 23.08
N PRO A 574 -9.97 47.34 22.16
CA PRO A 574 -10.33 45.93 22.32
C PRO A 574 -9.21 44.98 21.84
N MET A 575 -8.83 44.04 22.71
CA MET A 575 -7.88 42.96 22.40
C MET A 575 -8.68 41.67 22.32
N GLU A 576 -8.78 41.02 21.15
CA GLU A 576 -9.41 39.70 21.01
C GLU A 576 -8.42 38.54 20.91
N HIS A 577 -7.12 38.72 21.22
CA HIS A 577 -6.23 37.57 21.40
C HIS A 577 -5.27 37.74 22.59
N ALA A 578 -5.83 37.96 23.79
CA ALA A 578 -5.08 37.88 25.03
C ALA A 578 -5.34 36.53 25.72
N ASN A 579 -4.70 35.46 25.26
CA ASN A 579 -4.50 34.23 26.03
C ASN A 579 -3.29 33.37 25.60
N LEU A 580 -2.29 33.93 24.90
CA LEU A 580 -1.02 33.23 24.66
C LEU A 580 0.09 33.86 25.49
N ALA A 581 0.38 33.24 26.64
CA ALA A 581 1.56 33.53 27.42
C ALA A 581 2.73 32.65 26.93
N ASP A 582 3.77 33.33 26.43
CA ASP A 582 5.19 32.96 26.45
C ASP A 582 5.58 31.47 26.33
N ASN A 583 5.94 31.05 25.11
CA ASN A 583 7.27 30.59 24.69
C ASN A 583 7.10 29.87 23.35
N GLY A 584 7.37 30.54 22.24
CA GLY A 584 7.32 29.92 20.91
C GLY A 584 8.30 28.73 20.82
N PRO A 585 7.90 27.59 20.24
CA PRO A 585 8.85 26.54 19.94
C PRO A 585 9.74 26.98 18.77
N ALA A 586 11.04 26.80 18.94
CA ALA A 586 12.04 26.94 17.89
C ALA A 586 11.93 25.76 16.92
N PHE A 587 11.66 26.03 15.65
CA PHE A 587 11.70 25.04 14.56
C PHE A 587 13.14 24.91 14.07
N GLY A 588 13.73 23.73 14.28
CA GLY A 588 15.03 23.36 13.73
C GLY A 588 14.90 22.04 12.98
N PHE A 589 14.93 22.11 11.65
CA PHE A 589 14.89 20.94 10.76
C PHE A 589 16.30 20.65 10.24
N ASP A 590 16.83 19.48 10.59
CA ASP A 590 17.93 18.81 9.88
C ASP A 590 17.60 17.31 9.86
N ARG A 591 17.08 16.83 8.72
CA ARG A 591 17.52 15.63 7.96
C ARG A 591 16.39 15.12 7.03
N TRP A 592 16.78 14.93 5.78
CA TRP A 592 15.94 14.65 4.61
C TRP A 592 15.54 13.18 4.45
N PHE A 593 14.32 12.99 3.93
CA PHE A 593 13.68 11.78 3.37
C PHE A 593 13.32 10.61 4.30
N ASP A 594 12.93 10.93 5.52
CA ASP A 594 12.00 10.15 6.35
C ASP A 594 11.11 11.18 7.08
N ASN A 595 9.78 11.04 7.03
CA ASN A 595 8.72 12.01 7.41
C ASN A 595 8.36 13.06 6.35
N TRP A 596 7.47 12.68 5.43
CA TRP A 596 6.42 13.60 4.98
C TRP A 596 5.24 13.44 5.94
N VAL A 597 5.33 14.11 7.08
CA VAL A 597 4.13 14.45 7.86
C VAL A 597 3.57 15.67 7.16
N ALA A 598 2.31 15.57 6.72
CA ALA A 598 1.51 16.67 6.20
C ALA A 598 1.79 17.97 6.98
N GLU A 599 1.68 19.12 6.31
CA GLU A 599 1.81 20.45 6.92
C GLU A 599 0.86 20.56 8.13
N GLN A 600 1.37 20.18 9.31
CA GLN A 600 0.54 19.86 10.44
C GLN A 600 0.13 21.19 11.08
N ILE A 601 -1.13 21.55 10.88
CA ILE A 601 -1.75 22.63 11.63
C ILE A 601 -1.89 22.14 13.09
N THR A 602 -1.08 22.65 14.01
CA THR A 602 -1.09 22.20 15.42
C THR A 602 -2.22 22.85 16.22
N SER A 603 -2.79 22.11 17.17
CA SER A 603 -3.79 22.63 18.12
C SER A 603 -3.17 23.59 19.14
N ASP A 604 -3.78 24.76 19.30
CA ASP A 604 -3.45 25.72 20.36
C ASP A 604 -4.56 25.68 21.42
N THR A 605 -4.19 25.37 22.66
CA THR A 605 -5.11 25.26 23.79
C THR A 605 -5.69 26.63 24.19
N ALA A 606 -6.74 27.09 23.51
CA ALA A 606 -7.51 28.27 23.92
C ALA A 606 -8.94 27.88 24.35
N SER A 607 -9.33 28.30 25.57
CA SER A 607 -10.68 28.03 26.11
C SER A 607 -11.79 28.74 25.32
N TYR A 608 -12.72 27.93 24.81
CA TYR A 608 -13.91 28.28 24.03
C TYR A 608 -14.89 29.22 24.72
N ARG A 609 -15.47 30.16 23.97
CA ARG A 609 -16.77 30.76 24.30
C ARG A 609 -17.87 29.99 23.58
N THR A 610 -18.70 29.31 24.36
CA THR A 610 -19.95 28.70 23.93
C THR A 610 -20.92 29.78 23.43
N GLY A 611 -20.93 30.04 22.12
CA GLY A 611 -21.91 30.88 21.44
C GLY A 611 -22.95 30.02 20.72
N SER A 612 -24.11 30.61 20.42
CA SER A 612 -25.28 29.96 19.77
C SER A 612 -25.07 29.54 18.30
N TRP A 613 -23.82 29.50 17.82
CA TRP A 613 -23.46 29.38 16.39
C TRP A 613 -22.70 28.10 16.03
N GLY A 614 -22.53 27.14 16.96
CA GLY A 614 -21.60 26.02 16.76
C GLY A 614 -20.17 26.49 17.06
N ASN A 615 -19.39 25.74 17.85
CA ASN A 615 -18.05 26.15 18.24
C ASN A 615 -17.10 26.01 17.03
N TYR A 616 -16.70 27.09 16.37
CA TYR A 616 -15.70 27.11 15.29
C TYR A 616 -14.93 28.43 15.25
N SER A 617 -13.79 28.44 14.56
CA SER A 617 -12.93 29.61 14.36
C SER A 617 -12.66 29.85 12.87
N LEU A 618 -12.91 31.07 12.39
CA LEU A 618 -12.59 31.52 11.02
C LEU A 618 -11.35 32.43 11.06
N TYR A 619 -10.29 32.05 10.36
CA TYR A 619 -9.08 32.85 10.19
C TYR A 619 -9.04 33.44 8.79
N TYR A 620 -8.84 34.76 8.73
CA TYR A 620 -8.70 35.53 7.51
C TYR A 620 -7.35 36.23 7.51
N ASP A 621 -6.79 36.43 6.32
CA ASP A 621 -5.53 37.12 6.07
C ASP A 621 -4.26 36.38 6.52
N THR A 622 -3.30 36.29 5.61
CA THR A 622 -2.01 35.58 5.64
C THR A 622 -1.98 34.26 6.42
N ILE A 623 -2.14 33.16 5.69
CA ILE A 623 -1.60 31.85 6.11
C ILE A 623 -0.08 31.93 5.93
N GLU A 624 0.71 31.90 7.01
CA GLU A 624 2.17 31.77 6.90
C GLU A 624 2.50 30.32 6.53
N VAL A 625 2.60 30.05 5.23
CA VAL A 625 3.26 28.84 4.72
C VAL A 625 4.77 29.09 4.85
N GLN A 626 5.45 28.37 5.75
CA GLN A 626 6.91 28.48 5.88
C GLN A 626 7.59 27.84 4.66
N ASN A 627 7.89 28.66 3.67
CA ASN A 627 8.65 28.25 2.50
C ASN A 627 10.14 28.13 2.86
N VAL A 628 10.61 26.92 3.15
CA VAL A 628 12.04 26.64 3.35
C VAL A 628 12.66 26.49 1.95
N GLY A 629 13.49 27.47 1.56
CA GLY A 629 13.88 27.71 0.17
C GLY A 629 14.36 26.50 -0.65
N ALA A 630 14.07 26.55 -1.95
CA ALA A 630 14.44 25.55 -2.94
C ALA A 630 15.95 25.22 -2.91
N PRO A 631 16.34 23.93 -2.90
CA PRO A 631 17.73 23.52 -3.09
C PRO A 631 18.19 23.90 -4.49
N THR A 632 19.44 24.36 -4.60
CA THR A 632 20.03 24.94 -5.82
C THR A 632 20.80 23.94 -6.68
N ASP A 633 20.64 22.63 -6.48
CA ASP A 633 21.20 21.60 -7.36
C ASP A 633 20.17 20.48 -7.57
N PRO A 634 20.00 19.97 -8.80
CA PRO A 634 19.14 18.82 -9.05
C PRO A 634 19.76 17.59 -8.37
N PRO A 635 19.02 16.89 -7.47
CA PRO A 635 19.56 15.73 -6.79
C PRO A 635 19.71 14.54 -7.76
N VAL A 636 20.88 13.92 -7.73
CA VAL A 636 21.09 12.57 -8.26
C VAL A 636 20.26 11.61 -7.42
N TRP A 637 19.35 10.87 -8.05
CA TRP A 637 18.44 9.95 -7.37
C TRP A 637 19.20 8.79 -6.70
N SER A 638 19.06 8.66 -5.38
CA SER A 638 19.27 7.41 -4.67
C SER A 638 17.90 6.89 -4.23
N ILE A 639 17.46 5.81 -4.87
CA ILE A 639 16.30 5.00 -4.48
C ILE A 639 16.41 4.67 -2.97
N PRO A 640 15.35 4.83 -2.15
CA PRO A 640 15.33 4.31 -0.80
C PRO A 640 15.65 2.81 -0.86
N GLY A 641 16.72 2.37 -0.21
CA GLY A 641 17.09 0.97 -0.23
C GLY A 641 15.92 0.10 0.25
N PRO A 642 15.75 -1.13 -0.28
CA PRO A 642 14.77 -2.07 0.25
C PRO A 642 14.98 -2.19 1.76
N GLY A 643 13.88 -2.29 2.52
CA GLY A 643 13.89 -2.46 3.96
C GLY A 643 14.96 -3.43 4.43
N ALA A 644 15.51 -3.19 5.63
CA ALA A 644 16.60 -3.98 6.21
C ALA A 644 16.45 -5.47 5.88
N GLY A 645 17.45 -6.05 5.21
CA GLY A 645 17.41 -7.43 4.72
C GLY A 645 16.87 -8.40 5.76
N SER A 646 16.01 -9.31 5.33
CA SER A 646 15.28 -10.21 6.21
C SER A 646 16.23 -11.00 7.12
N ALA A 647 15.92 -11.08 8.42
CA ALA A 647 16.67 -11.94 9.32
C ALA A 647 16.50 -13.40 8.88
N GLY A 648 17.60 -14.09 8.65
CA GLY A 648 17.61 -15.51 8.33
C GLY A 648 16.86 -16.35 9.37
N SER A 649 16.11 -17.35 8.92
CA SER A 649 15.35 -18.25 9.79
C SER A 649 16.28 -19.08 10.68
N ALA A 650 15.89 -19.35 11.93
CA ALA A 650 16.66 -20.23 12.80
C ALA A 650 16.57 -21.69 12.31
N GLY A 651 17.71 -22.38 12.27
CA GLY A 651 17.76 -23.80 11.88
C GLY A 651 16.92 -24.69 12.82
N SER A 652 16.33 -25.75 12.28
CA SER A 652 15.54 -26.70 13.05
C SER A 652 16.43 -27.65 13.87
N ALA A 653 15.93 -28.20 14.97
CA ALA A 653 16.63 -29.25 15.71
C ALA A 653 16.46 -30.61 15.03
N GLY A 654 17.54 -31.38 14.90
CA GLY A 654 17.52 -32.74 14.37
C GLY A 654 16.76 -33.73 15.27
N THR A 655 16.27 -34.83 14.70
CA THR A 655 15.59 -35.89 15.48
C THR A 655 16.60 -36.81 16.14
N ALA A 656 16.32 -37.25 17.38
CA ALA A 656 17.19 -38.23 18.05
C ALA A 656 17.02 -39.63 17.43
N GLY A 657 18.15 -40.31 17.19
CA GLY A 657 18.13 -41.68 16.68
C GLY A 657 17.49 -42.66 17.66
N THR A 658 16.92 -43.75 17.14
CA THR A 658 16.30 -44.80 17.98
C THR A 658 17.33 -45.85 18.38
N ALA A 659 17.29 -46.32 19.62
CA ALA A 659 18.15 -47.42 20.07
C ALA A 659 17.65 -48.75 19.48
N GLY A 660 18.54 -49.49 18.82
CA GLY A 660 18.25 -50.83 18.32
C GLY A 660 18.13 -51.85 19.46
N ALA A 661 17.32 -52.89 19.25
CA ALA A 661 17.30 -54.05 20.15
C ALA A 661 18.61 -54.85 20.08
N ALA A 662 18.90 -55.65 21.11
CA ALA A 662 20.15 -56.39 21.25
C ALA A 662 20.46 -57.25 20.00
N GLY A 663 21.52 -56.89 19.28
CA GLY A 663 21.96 -57.56 18.05
C GLY A 663 21.73 -56.79 16.75
N SER A 664 21.07 -55.62 16.78
CA SER A 664 20.87 -54.74 15.62
C SER A 664 21.26 -53.30 15.94
N ALA A 665 21.90 -52.60 14.99
CA ALA A 665 22.21 -51.18 15.12
C ALA A 665 20.92 -50.35 15.08
N GLY A 666 20.82 -49.34 15.95
CA GLY A 666 19.75 -48.35 15.91
C GLY A 666 19.84 -47.44 14.69
N LEU A 667 18.72 -46.83 14.28
CA LEU A 667 18.73 -45.87 13.19
C LEU A 667 19.35 -44.54 13.68
N PRO A 668 20.31 -43.95 12.94
CA PRO A 668 20.87 -42.66 13.30
C PRO A 668 19.81 -41.57 13.20
N GLY A 669 19.90 -40.58 14.10
CA GLY A 669 19.05 -39.39 14.04
C GLY A 669 19.38 -38.52 12.83
N THR A 670 18.44 -37.69 12.39
CA THR A 670 18.68 -36.72 11.30
C THR A 670 19.30 -35.44 11.85
N ALA A 671 20.19 -34.81 11.08
CA ALA A 671 20.66 -33.47 11.38
C ALA A 671 19.51 -32.47 11.14
N GLY A 672 19.44 -31.42 11.97
CA GLY A 672 18.54 -30.30 11.75
C GLY A 672 18.97 -29.48 10.52
N ALA A 673 18.03 -28.79 9.88
CA ALA A 673 18.36 -27.91 8.77
C ALA A 673 19.12 -26.68 9.27
N ALA A 674 20.14 -26.24 8.55
CA ALA A 674 20.79 -24.96 8.83
C ALA A 674 19.80 -23.82 8.59
N GLY A 675 19.88 -22.77 9.40
CA GLY A 675 19.12 -21.55 9.15
C GLY A 675 19.54 -20.88 7.83
N SER A 676 18.64 -20.12 7.21
CA SER A 676 19.00 -19.31 6.05
C SER A 676 19.87 -18.12 6.49
N ALA A 677 20.75 -17.63 5.62
CA ALA A 677 21.32 -16.29 5.77
C ALA A 677 20.30 -15.27 5.24
N GLY A 678 20.20 -14.10 5.87
CA GLY A 678 19.41 -13.00 5.33
C GLY A 678 19.95 -12.53 3.99
N VAL A 679 19.06 -12.08 3.10
CA VAL A 679 19.44 -11.52 1.80
C VAL A 679 19.93 -10.08 2.02
N PRO A 680 21.15 -9.70 1.57
CA PRO A 680 21.56 -8.30 1.57
C PRO A 680 20.75 -7.54 0.51
N GLY A 681 20.22 -6.35 0.86
CA GLY A 681 19.54 -5.49 -0.11
C GLY A 681 20.47 -5.13 -1.27
N GLY A 682 20.11 -5.52 -2.50
CA GLY A 682 20.84 -5.17 -3.73
C GLY A 682 20.28 -3.91 -4.36
N GLY A 683 21.11 -2.89 -4.56
CA GLY A 683 20.73 -1.65 -5.23
C GLY A 683 21.02 -1.68 -6.74
N VAL A 684 20.05 -1.24 -7.55
CA VAL A 684 20.22 -0.88 -8.96
C VAL A 684 20.22 0.65 -9.04
N VAL A 685 21.13 1.25 -9.80
CA VAL A 685 21.21 2.71 -10.02
C VAL A 685 20.77 3.00 -11.46
N ILE A 686 19.74 3.82 -11.64
CA ILE A 686 19.28 4.34 -12.95
C ILE A 686 19.52 5.85 -12.96
N ASP A 687 20.21 6.35 -13.98
CA ASP A 687 20.43 7.79 -14.22
C ASP A 687 19.36 8.32 -15.22
N PRO A 688 18.57 9.36 -14.88
CA PRO A 688 17.50 9.89 -15.74
C PRO A 688 17.96 10.56 -17.05
N GLY A 689 19.26 10.61 -17.36
CA GLY A 689 19.79 11.31 -18.54
C GLY A 689 20.30 10.46 -19.73
N SER A 690 20.37 9.14 -19.62
CA SER A 690 21.04 8.30 -20.64
C SER A 690 20.07 7.66 -21.64
N THR A 691 20.18 8.05 -22.92
CA THR A 691 19.54 7.35 -24.06
C THR A 691 20.34 6.14 -24.55
N VAL A 692 21.21 5.55 -23.71
CA VAL A 692 21.98 4.35 -24.08
C VAL A 692 21.84 3.29 -23.00
N PHE A 693 21.02 2.29 -23.31
CA PHE A 693 20.95 1.02 -22.61
C PHE A 693 22.28 0.29 -22.80
N THR A 694 23.02 -0.02 -21.74
CA THR A 694 24.07 -1.04 -21.78
C THR A 694 23.95 -1.92 -20.55
N MET A 695 23.31 -3.07 -20.73
CA MET A 695 23.45 -4.21 -19.83
C MET A 695 24.85 -4.81 -20.04
N LEU A 696 25.64 -4.98 -18.97
CA LEU A 696 26.82 -5.82 -19.02
C LEU A 696 26.94 -6.64 -17.73
N PHE A 697 26.44 -7.87 -17.74
CA PHE A 697 26.92 -8.91 -16.83
C PHE A 697 27.92 -9.80 -17.59
N GLY A 698 29.15 -9.88 -17.09
CA GLY A 698 30.10 -10.90 -17.53
C GLY A 698 31.57 -10.52 -17.32
N ILE A 699 32.20 -11.09 -16.29
CA ILE A 699 33.64 -11.37 -16.37
C ILE A 699 33.77 -12.71 -17.10
N PHE A 700 33.89 -12.67 -18.43
CA PHE A 700 34.72 -13.65 -19.12
C PHE A 700 36.17 -13.20 -18.94
N GLY A 701 36.96 -14.03 -18.25
CA GLY A 701 38.41 -13.89 -18.31
C GLY A 701 38.88 -14.29 -19.70
N ASP A 702 39.28 -13.31 -20.50
CA ASP A 702 40.01 -13.56 -21.73
C ASP A 702 41.48 -13.81 -21.36
N THR A 703 41.78 -15.07 -21.05
CA THR A 703 43.07 -15.78 -21.27
C THR A 703 42.97 -17.14 -20.58
N GLY A 704 42.89 -18.19 -21.39
CA GLY A 704 42.93 -19.55 -20.86
C GLY A 704 44.28 -19.84 -20.20
N GLU A 705 44.28 -20.03 -18.88
CA GLU A 705 45.25 -20.88 -18.20
C GLU A 705 44.69 -21.40 -16.87
N VAL A 706 44.83 -22.71 -16.67
CA VAL A 706 44.43 -23.42 -15.45
C VAL A 706 45.49 -23.22 -14.39
N ILE A 707 45.16 -22.62 -13.24
CA ILE A 707 45.97 -22.71 -12.02
C ILE A 707 45.05 -23.02 -10.83
N GLN A 708 45.29 -24.18 -10.22
CA GLN A 708 44.69 -24.60 -8.94
C GLN A 708 45.35 -23.81 -7.78
N GLY A 709 44.55 -23.35 -6.81
CA GLY A 709 45.06 -22.80 -5.55
C GLY A 709 43.93 -22.56 -4.54
N GLU A 710 44.09 -23.15 -3.35
CA GLU A 710 43.10 -23.26 -2.27
C GLU A 710 42.82 -21.93 -1.52
N ALA A 711 41.71 -21.95 -0.76
CA ALA A 711 41.09 -20.86 -0.02
C ALA A 711 41.99 -20.04 0.93
N ASN A 712 41.70 -18.74 1.07
CA ASN A 712 41.54 -18.10 2.38
C ASN A 712 40.90 -16.70 2.30
N SER A 713 40.28 -16.34 3.42
CA SER A 713 39.35 -15.25 3.72
C SER A 713 39.82 -13.80 3.50
N SER A 714 38.81 -12.95 3.35
CA SER A 714 38.66 -11.58 3.88
C SER A 714 39.23 -10.38 3.10
N VAL A 715 38.37 -9.35 3.06
CA VAL A 715 38.60 -7.91 2.78
C VAL A 715 38.64 -7.49 1.30
N GLY A 716 37.45 -7.22 0.74
CA GLY A 716 37.31 -6.34 -0.43
C GLY A 716 37.14 -4.90 0.04
N GLY A 717 38.19 -4.08 -0.08
CA GLY A 717 38.12 -2.63 0.10
C GLY A 717 37.68 -1.97 -1.20
N PHE A 718 36.59 -1.21 -1.15
CA PHE A 718 36.09 -0.39 -2.25
C PHE A 718 36.82 0.97 -2.21
N LEU A 719 37.63 1.26 -3.24
CA LEU A 719 38.23 2.57 -3.45
C LEU A 719 37.29 3.37 -4.35
N ILE A 720 36.74 4.49 -3.85
CA ILE A 720 36.11 5.51 -4.68
C ILE A 720 37.21 6.53 -5.02
N ASP A 721 37.55 6.61 -6.31
CA ASP A 721 38.32 7.71 -6.90
C ASP A 721 37.32 8.83 -7.24
N ASP A 722 37.49 10.00 -6.64
CA ASP A 722 36.61 11.15 -6.84
C ASP A 722 37.36 12.19 -7.68
N HIS A 723 37.06 12.23 -8.97
CA HIS A 723 37.53 13.27 -9.88
C HIS A 723 36.68 14.52 -9.68
N PHE A 724 37.14 15.44 -8.84
CA PHE A 724 36.62 16.81 -8.84
C PHE A 724 37.29 17.65 -9.93
N ASN A 725 36.44 18.22 -10.78
CA ASN A 725 36.78 19.24 -11.77
C ASN A 725 36.80 20.60 -11.04
N ASP A 726 37.98 21.06 -10.64
CA ASP A 726 38.18 22.38 -10.02
C ASP A 726 38.36 23.45 -11.12
N ASP A 727 37.34 24.30 -11.31
CA ASP A 727 37.51 25.65 -11.87
C ASP A 727 37.69 26.65 -10.72
N GLU A 728 38.73 27.48 -10.88
CA GLU A 728 39.33 28.39 -9.92
C GLU A 728 38.37 29.37 -9.20
N HIS A 729 38.50 29.51 -7.88
CA HIS A 729 39.05 30.72 -7.22
C HIS A 729 38.82 30.68 -5.69
N ASP A 730 39.92 30.63 -4.91
CA ASP A 730 40.25 31.58 -3.83
C ASP A 730 41.10 30.92 -2.72
N GLN A 731 42.29 31.48 -2.54
CA GLN A 731 43.31 31.01 -1.60
C GLN A 731 42.94 31.40 -0.18
N LYS A 732 42.66 30.42 0.70
CA LYS A 732 42.93 30.53 2.14
C LYS A 732 43.06 29.16 2.80
N ALA A 733 44.31 28.83 3.13
CA ALA A 733 44.71 27.63 3.86
C ALA A 733 43.89 27.41 5.14
N ARG A 734 43.13 26.30 5.19
CA ARG A 734 42.72 25.64 6.44
C ARG A 734 43.13 24.18 6.37
N LYS A 735 44.13 23.80 7.15
CA LYS A 735 44.47 22.40 7.44
C LYS A 735 43.25 21.73 8.07
N LYS A 736 42.52 20.90 7.32
CA LYS A 736 41.49 20.00 7.87
C LYS A 736 42.21 18.75 8.37
N ARG A 737 42.27 18.56 9.69
CA ARG A 737 42.64 17.26 10.29
C ARG A 737 41.43 16.34 10.15
N ARG A 738 41.58 15.23 9.44
CA ARG A 738 40.58 14.16 9.45
C ARG A 738 40.93 13.22 10.61
N ALA A 739 39.96 12.94 11.48
CA ALA A 739 40.09 11.94 12.52
C ALA A 739 38.94 10.96 12.31
N LEU A 740 39.27 9.70 12.01
CA LEU A 740 38.29 8.64 11.83
C LEU A 740 38.20 7.88 13.17
N HIS A 741 37.03 7.87 13.78
CA HIS A 741 36.80 7.30 15.11
C HIS A 741 35.99 6.02 14.95
N PHE A 742 36.56 4.87 15.33
CA PHE A 742 35.85 3.60 15.30
C PHE A 742 35.51 3.13 16.73
N MET A 743 34.26 2.71 16.93
CA MET A 743 33.81 1.98 18.11
C MET A 743 33.23 0.64 17.65
N TYR A 744 33.67 -0.46 18.26
CA TYR A 744 33.04 -1.76 18.03
C TYR A 744 32.84 -2.52 19.35
N ARG A 745 31.82 -3.39 19.39
CA ARG A 745 31.46 -4.23 20.52
C ARG A 745 31.76 -5.69 20.18
N ALA A 746 32.77 -6.27 20.80
CA ALA A 746 33.06 -7.70 20.67
C ALA A 746 32.23 -8.52 21.67
N THR A 747 31.64 -9.63 21.24
CA THR A 747 31.17 -10.71 22.13
C THR A 747 31.28 -12.09 21.47
N PRO A 748 31.48 -13.20 22.22
CA PRO A 748 31.81 -13.29 23.64
C PRO A 748 32.92 -14.32 23.99
N SER A 749 33.83 -13.94 24.89
CA SER A 749 34.11 -14.70 26.12
C SER A 749 34.87 -13.82 27.11
N ASP A 750 34.20 -13.44 28.20
CA ASP A 750 34.75 -12.98 29.48
C ASP A 750 35.59 -11.69 29.52
N ARG A 751 34.92 -10.53 29.32
CA ARG A 751 34.93 -9.30 30.17
C ARG A 751 34.36 -8.09 29.39
N PRO A 752 33.39 -7.30 29.93
CA PRO A 752 32.84 -6.15 29.22
C PRO A 752 33.70 -4.90 29.43
N GLY A 753 34.27 -4.36 28.35
CA GLY A 753 34.95 -3.06 28.34
C GLY A 753 35.04 -2.52 26.92
N TRP A 754 34.67 -1.25 26.73
CA TRP A 754 34.86 -0.54 25.46
C TRP A 754 36.36 -0.22 25.30
N SER A 755 36.93 -0.60 24.16
CA SER A 755 38.30 -0.23 23.77
C SER A 755 38.22 0.68 22.55
N SER A 756 39.02 1.75 22.56
CA SER A 756 39.13 2.70 21.45
C SER A 756 40.60 2.88 21.10
N PHE A 757 40.92 2.96 19.81
CA PHE A 757 42.23 3.42 19.36
C PHE A 757 42.05 4.43 18.23
N GLN A 758 43.02 5.34 18.09
CA GLN A 758 43.02 6.41 17.10
C GLN A 758 44.19 6.19 16.14
N VAL A 759 43.91 6.20 14.84
CA VAL A 759 44.94 6.32 13.81
C VAL A 759 45.06 7.79 13.44
N PHE A 760 46.30 8.30 13.40
CA PHE A 760 46.60 9.61 12.83
C PHE A 760 47.22 9.42 11.45
N GLU A 761 46.66 10.10 10.46
CA GLU A 761 47.32 10.30 9.16
C GLU A 761 48.30 11.48 9.30
N GLU A 762 49.59 11.23 9.12
CA GLU A 762 50.59 12.29 8.94
C GLU A 762 51.14 12.21 7.52
N GLU A 763 50.64 13.06 6.63
CA GLU A 763 51.23 13.24 5.30
C GLU A 763 52.62 13.87 5.44
N ARG A 764 53.66 13.11 5.09
CA ARG A 764 54.97 13.66 4.76
C ARG A 764 55.28 13.35 3.30
N GLU A 765 55.25 14.39 2.47
CA GLU A 765 55.78 14.31 1.11
C GLU A 765 57.28 13.97 1.16
N THR A 766 57.67 12.89 0.48
CA THR A 766 59.05 12.73 0.00
C THR A 766 59.04 12.67 -1.53
N PRO A 767 60.13 13.10 -2.21
CA PRO A 767 60.06 13.55 -3.60
C PRO A 767 59.93 12.44 -4.66
N GLU A 768 59.74 11.18 -4.29
CA GLU A 768 59.75 10.06 -5.24
C GLU A 768 58.65 9.03 -4.97
N GLY A 769 57.39 9.47 -5.00
CA GLY A 769 56.25 8.74 -5.60
C GLY A 769 55.94 7.27 -5.24
N PHE A 770 56.36 6.73 -4.10
CA PHE A 770 55.92 5.40 -3.61
C PHE A 770 55.33 5.52 -2.20
N TYR A 771 54.17 4.89 -1.96
CA TYR A 771 53.58 4.75 -0.63
C TYR A 771 54.14 3.48 0.05
N GLU A 772 54.85 3.65 1.16
CA GLU A 772 55.28 2.55 2.03
C GLU A 772 54.34 2.48 3.24
N PHE A 773 53.72 1.33 3.48
CA PHE A 773 52.92 1.07 4.67
C PHE A 773 53.84 0.45 5.73
N ASP A 774 54.14 1.21 6.78
CA ASP A 774 54.76 0.66 8.00
C ASP A 774 53.67 0.49 9.05
N MET A 775 53.44 -0.75 9.51
CA MET A 775 52.59 -1.05 10.66
C MET A 775 53.50 -1.45 11.82
N GLU A 776 53.68 -0.56 12.80
CA GLU A 776 54.11 -0.96 14.14
C GLU A 776 52.88 -1.24 15.01
N ASP A 777 52.90 -2.44 15.63
CA ASP A 777 51.93 -3.13 16.52
C ASP A 777 50.66 -2.42 17.02
#